data_AF-A0A957PJH8-F1
#
_entry.id   AF-A0A957PJH8-F1
#
_cell.length_a   1.000
_cell.length_b   1.000
_cell.length_c   1.000
_cell.angle_alpha   90.00
_cell.angle_beta   90.00
_cell.angle_gamma   90.00
#
_symmetry.space_group_name_H-M   'P 1'
#
loop_
_entity.id
_entity.type
_entity.pdbx_description
1 polymer ?
#
loop_
_entity_poly.entity_id
_entity_poly.type
_entity_poly.pdbx_seq_one_letter_code
_entity_poly.pdbx_strand_id
1 'polypeptide(L)'
;LTFLITSCGSEEKKVDLSEPIGGRVSLWHSWTGAQADTLAGVLATFQEIHPDVLVQVTYIPSDEMLDRYLSAADSGLGPDIFLGAGEWTPQLAERHLIVDLSRLIQSDQAYSGEGEADNDPIRRILSRYTPATLDAVRHGGGLYGLPQALNVQALLYNKTLVADPPTTLDQLLAQATQGTTVGMSITFEDAFWGVPAFGGQLRDDEGRYILDRGGMANWLNWLKNAREAPGMILDADRRELRKRFRAQELAIYVGFSDELPEITRAPDESEAEGDPPISEEQLGVSPLPTGPTGNPGPFLHVNTFFFNTASSAEQFARAFTLADFMTNAEQSLDMMRQGRIVPANTDVRVNPRLDPKMAAFVSQARSATPLPIGDYFAEFQRAGNTSYRQVLEGLVQPAQAAIDLTETLNRAAGIELAEDSSIACLDTGQITILDGATLANTPWEKSADSQPDTAAKFGSDGLAQVIQQFKQVCPSIIVRRTLLTPTEWLQRIRSAESGELGADLLFGPHTAIPELAEAERIQDITGRVTAEEVQQFLPNALDALRYQERLYGMPYGVDVQAMYYNKQLVQDPIGTLDDIARFADVNAPTAIQSGFDAGYWGLSAFGDDLPPAATGANSAEMGMESSYFSLDMQAMVDWLDWLHNVQNTPGILISADYAQLWDSFRGESSAYYIGSSAVWYALEQELGSEKLGVLKLPAGPQGESHALLHTTGFLFNANASDAQMELALKFAHFASSLDSQQMLMKQVGHTPVNVGVNTDSTGPVAIFAQSVDEAIIGPIGQLATLLDSAGDKAYDDVLVDGLQPSVAVSNMATQLAQIAQTDVMTPTADGMLTLRFGDLQLNLLHVDSLNLITENPE
;
A
#
# COMPACT_ATOMS: atom_id res chain seq x y z
N LEU A 1 1.02 -51.79 63.05
CA LEU A 1 0.09 -50.95 62.27
C LEU A 1 0.89 -50.38 61.10
N THR A 2 0.71 -50.95 59.92
CA THR A 2 1.31 -50.47 58.67
C THR A 2 0.15 -49.84 57.89
N PHE A 3 0.09 -48.51 57.83
CA PHE A 3 -0.89 -47.82 57.01
C PHE A 3 -0.35 -47.72 55.58
N LEU A 4 -0.97 -48.48 54.68
CA LEU A 4 -0.86 -48.32 53.24
C LEU A 4 -1.49 -46.98 52.86
N ILE A 5 -0.69 -46.08 52.28
CA ILE A 5 -1.17 -44.91 51.56
C ILE A 5 -1.48 -45.40 50.14
N THR A 6 -2.76 -45.58 49.83
CA THR A 6 -3.23 -45.71 48.46
C THR A 6 -3.03 -44.38 47.75
N SER A 7 -2.03 -44.34 46.87
CA SER A 7 -1.88 -43.33 45.83
C SER A 7 -3.12 -43.39 44.92
N CYS A 8 -3.94 -42.34 44.92
CA CYS A 8 -4.80 -42.05 43.78
C CYS A 8 -3.89 -41.55 42.65
N GLY A 9 -3.33 -42.48 41.88
CA GLY A 9 -2.87 -42.16 40.53
C GLY A 9 -4.09 -41.91 39.68
N SER A 10 -4.16 -40.77 39.01
CA SER A 10 -5.10 -40.54 37.91
C SER A 10 -4.75 -41.54 36.79
N GLU A 11 -5.44 -42.68 36.75
CA GLU A 11 -5.43 -43.56 35.57
C GLU A 11 -5.91 -42.73 34.38
N GLU A 12 -5.05 -42.59 33.37
CA GLU A 12 -5.41 -42.11 32.05
C GLU A 12 -6.59 -42.94 31.54
N LYS A 13 -7.76 -42.31 31.37
CA LYS A 13 -8.97 -42.95 30.83
C LYS A 13 -8.65 -43.44 29.41
N LYS A 14 -8.47 -44.76 29.22
CA LYS A 14 -8.45 -45.36 27.89
C LYS A 14 -9.84 -45.24 27.26
N VAL A 15 -9.98 -44.34 26.29
CA VAL A 15 -11.20 -44.21 25.48
C VAL A 15 -11.08 -45.15 24.29
N ASP A 16 -11.98 -46.12 24.17
CA ASP A 16 -12.10 -46.98 22.99
C ASP A 16 -13.22 -46.45 22.09
N LEU A 17 -12.86 -45.99 20.88
CA LEU A 17 -13.79 -45.46 19.88
C LEU A 17 -14.27 -46.55 18.88
N SER A 18 -13.93 -47.83 19.11
CA SER A 18 -14.16 -48.94 18.17
C SER A 18 -15.32 -49.89 18.53
N GLU A 19 -15.92 -49.77 19.74
CA GLU A 19 -17.04 -50.62 20.19
C GLU A 19 -18.43 -50.05 19.83
N PRO A 20 -19.49 -50.89 19.74
CA PRO A 20 -20.86 -50.43 19.50
C PRO A 20 -21.35 -49.46 20.58
N ILE A 21 -21.72 -48.26 20.16
CA ILE A 21 -22.24 -47.23 21.05
C ILE A 21 -23.73 -47.43 21.33
N GLY A 22 -24.09 -47.83 22.55
CA GLY A 22 -25.48 -47.81 23.05
C GLY A 22 -25.62 -46.85 24.24
N GLY A 23 -26.79 -46.26 24.47
CA GLY A 23 -27.07 -45.40 25.63
C GLY A 23 -27.46 -43.96 25.28
N ARG A 24 -27.39 -43.06 26.27
CA ARG A 24 -27.82 -41.65 26.11
C ARG A 24 -26.63 -40.71 25.92
N VAL A 25 -26.80 -39.71 25.07
CA VAL A 25 -25.90 -38.55 24.89
C VAL A 25 -26.71 -37.26 24.94
N SER A 26 -26.26 -36.25 25.67
CA SER A 26 -26.93 -34.96 25.79
C SER A 26 -26.21 -33.87 24.98
N LEU A 27 -26.97 -33.16 24.14
CA LEU A 27 -26.50 -32.09 23.26
C LEU A 27 -27.19 -30.78 23.62
N TRP A 28 -26.43 -29.72 23.88
CA TRP A 28 -26.97 -28.36 23.95
C TRP A 28 -26.61 -27.52 22.72
N HIS A 29 -27.56 -26.71 22.22
CA HIS A 29 -27.34 -25.79 21.10
C HIS A 29 -28.23 -24.54 21.21
N SER A 30 -27.91 -23.51 20.43
CA SER A 30 -28.64 -22.23 20.37
C SER A 30 -29.27 -21.92 19.01
N TRP A 31 -29.15 -22.83 18.04
CA TRP A 31 -29.76 -22.65 16.71
C TRP A 31 -31.28 -22.57 16.75
N THR A 32 -31.84 -21.76 15.84
CA THR A 32 -33.28 -21.52 15.66
C THR A 32 -33.68 -21.65 14.19
N GLY A 33 -34.98 -21.66 13.91
CA GLY A 33 -35.51 -21.69 12.53
C GLY A 33 -34.94 -22.83 11.69
N ALA A 34 -34.57 -22.53 10.44
CA ALA A 34 -34.07 -23.52 9.48
C ALA A 34 -32.82 -24.28 9.98
N GLN A 35 -31.97 -23.66 10.81
CA GLN A 35 -30.81 -24.32 11.40
C GLN A 35 -31.23 -25.39 12.41
N ALA A 36 -32.21 -25.09 13.27
CA ALA A 36 -32.75 -26.05 14.24
C ALA A 36 -33.49 -27.21 13.54
N ASP A 37 -34.26 -26.91 12.49
CA ASP A 37 -34.97 -27.92 11.71
C ASP A 37 -33.99 -28.86 11.00
N THR A 38 -32.93 -28.31 10.41
CA THR A 38 -31.87 -29.10 9.76
C THR A 38 -31.13 -29.96 10.78
N LEU A 39 -30.79 -29.40 11.94
CA LEU A 39 -30.17 -30.15 13.03
C LEU A 39 -31.05 -31.34 13.46
N ALA A 40 -32.36 -31.13 13.62
CA ALA A 40 -33.29 -32.21 13.97
C ALA A 40 -33.30 -33.33 12.90
N GLY A 41 -33.23 -32.98 11.61
CA GLY A 41 -33.13 -33.95 10.52
C GLY A 41 -31.82 -34.75 10.52
N VAL A 42 -30.69 -34.06 10.73
CA VAL A 42 -29.37 -34.71 10.88
C VAL A 42 -29.36 -35.67 12.07
N LEU A 43 -29.92 -35.25 13.22
CA LEU A 43 -30.00 -36.10 14.41
C LEU A 43 -30.93 -37.30 14.21
N ALA A 44 -32.04 -37.15 13.49
CA ALA A 44 -32.90 -38.27 13.13
C ALA A 44 -32.15 -39.30 12.26
N THR A 45 -31.39 -38.82 11.27
CA THR A 45 -30.54 -39.69 10.42
C THR A 45 -29.48 -40.42 11.24
N PHE A 46 -28.85 -39.74 12.20
CA PHE A 46 -27.91 -40.36 13.12
C PHE A 46 -28.56 -41.49 13.93
N GLN A 47 -29.78 -41.27 14.45
CA GLN A 47 -30.50 -42.28 15.22
C GLN A 47 -31.00 -43.46 14.37
N GLU A 48 -31.24 -43.27 13.08
CA GLU A 48 -31.53 -44.38 12.16
C GLU A 48 -30.31 -45.31 11.97
N ILE A 49 -29.10 -44.73 11.94
CA ILE A 49 -27.84 -45.47 11.81
C ILE A 49 -27.42 -46.08 13.16
N HIS A 50 -27.71 -45.39 14.26
CA HIS A 50 -27.36 -45.78 15.63
C HIS A 50 -28.63 -45.88 16.51
N PRO A 51 -29.48 -46.90 16.30
CA PRO A 51 -30.78 -47.00 16.98
C PRO A 51 -30.68 -47.19 18.49
N ASP A 52 -29.52 -47.66 18.98
CA ASP A 52 -29.25 -47.85 20.40
C ASP A 52 -28.77 -46.55 21.09
N VAL A 53 -28.59 -45.45 20.35
CA VAL A 53 -28.18 -44.15 20.89
C VAL A 53 -29.36 -43.18 20.97
N LEU A 54 -29.66 -42.72 22.19
CA LEU A 54 -30.65 -41.66 22.43
C LEU A 54 -29.95 -40.30 22.55
N VAL A 55 -30.20 -39.40 21.59
CA VAL A 55 -29.73 -38.02 21.66
C VAL A 55 -30.76 -37.15 22.38
N GLN A 56 -30.40 -36.62 23.55
CA GLN A 56 -31.22 -35.66 24.30
C GLN A 56 -30.78 -34.24 23.96
N VAL A 57 -31.60 -33.55 23.18
CA VAL A 57 -31.32 -32.19 22.71
C VAL A 57 -31.96 -31.16 23.63
N THR A 58 -31.21 -30.12 23.99
CA THR A 58 -31.72 -28.97 24.74
C THR A 58 -31.35 -27.67 24.04
N TYR A 59 -32.37 -26.89 23.69
CA TYR A 59 -32.18 -25.52 23.22
C TYR A 59 -31.82 -24.60 24.39
N ILE A 60 -30.78 -23.81 24.22
CA ILE A 60 -30.37 -22.74 25.13
C ILE A 60 -30.20 -21.45 24.30
N PRO A 61 -30.81 -20.32 24.69
CA PRO A 61 -30.58 -19.04 24.02
C PRO A 61 -29.08 -18.72 23.89
N SER A 62 -28.67 -18.16 22.76
CA SER A 62 -27.24 -17.94 22.45
C SER A 62 -26.53 -17.04 23.46
N ASP A 63 -27.22 -16.02 23.95
CA ASP A 63 -26.76 -15.07 24.96
C ASP A 63 -26.69 -15.67 26.39
N GLU A 64 -27.37 -16.79 26.63
CA GLU A 64 -27.35 -17.52 27.91
C GLU A 64 -26.43 -18.75 27.89
N MET A 65 -25.96 -19.17 26.71
CA MET A 65 -25.32 -20.48 26.50
C MET A 65 -24.08 -20.70 27.37
N LEU A 66 -23.15 -19.75 27.36
CA LEU A 66 -21.89 -19.84 28.10
C LEU A 66 -22.14 -19.83 29.62
N ASP A 67 -22.93 -18.89 30.13
CA ASP A 67 -23.20 -18.76 31.57
C ASP A 67 -23.92 -20.01 32.13
N ARG A 68 -24.89 -20.54 31.38
CA ARG A 68 -25.57 -21.79 31.77
C ARG A 68 -24.62 -22.98 31.72
N TYR A 69 -23.73 -23.07 30.72
CA TYR A 69 -22.74 -24.14 30.66
C TYR A 69 -21.78 -24.07 31.85
N LEU A 70 -21.20 -22.90 32.13
CA LEU A 70 -20.29 -22.70 33.26
C LEU A 70 -20.95 -23.13 34.58
N SER A 71 -22.17 -22.67 34.83
CA SER A 71 -22.92 -23.02 36.05
C SER A 71 -23.20 -24.52 36.18
N ALA A 72 -23.59 -25.18 35.08
CA ALA A 72 -23.89 -26.60 35.08
C ALA A 72 -22.62 -27.47 35.19
N ALA A 73 -21.55 -27.11 34.47
CA ALA A 73 -20.29 -27.83 34.45
C ALA A 73 -19.58 -27.79 35.80
N ASP A 74 -19.60 -26.64 36.51
CA ASP A 74 -19.08 -26.51 37.88
C ASP A 74 -19.75 -27.47 38.88
N SER A 75 -21.00 -27.86 38.62
CA SER A 75 -21.77 -28.81 39.44
C SER A 75 -21.67 -30.26 38.93
N GLY A 76 -20.91 -30.51 37.87
CA GLY A 76 -20.82 -31.82 37.20
C GLY A 76 -22.11 -32.23 36.45
N LEU A 77 -22.98 -31.28 36.12
CA LEU A 77 -24.31 -31.48 35.50
C LEU A 77 -24.42 -30.92 34.07
N GLY A 78 -23.31 -30.52 33.46
CA GLY A 78 -23.30 -30.05 32.06
C GLY A 78 -23.69 -31.15 31.06
N PRO A 79 -23.99 -30.77 29.80
CA PRO A 79 -24.26 -31.73 28.72
C PRO A 79 -23.01 -32.56 28.40
N ASP A 80 -23.17 -33.64 27.64
CA ASP A 80 -22.04 -34.43 27.15
C ASP A 80 -21.28 -33.70 26.03
N ILE A 81 -22.03 -33.01 25.18
CA ILE A 81 -21.55 -32.18 24.09
C ILE A 81 -22.39 -30.91 24.01
N PHE A 82 -21.77 -29.79 23.64
CA PHE A 82 -22.51 -28.57 23.33
C PHE A 82 -21.86 -27.83 22.17
N LEU A 83 -22.68 -27.06 21.45
CA LEU A 83 -22.22 -26.17 20.40
C LEU A 83 -22.04 -24.76 20.96
N GLY A 84 -20.86 -24.19 20.75
CA GLY A 84 -20.50 -22.87 21.29
C GLY A 84 -19.50 -22.13 20.42
N ALA A 85 -19.19 -20.90 20.81
CA ALA A 85 -18.23 -20.05 20.13
C ALA A 85 -16.79 -20.50 20.46
N GLY A 86 -15.89 -20.56 19.47
CA GLY A 86 -14.49 -20.97 19.63
C GLY A 86 -13.72 -20.10 20.62
N GLU A 87 -14.12 -18.84 20.76
CA GLU A 87 -13.59 -17.84 21.67
C GLU A 87 -13.74 -18.23 23.15
N TRP A 88 -14.65 -19.16 23.46
CA TRP A 88 -14.82 -19.68 24.81
C TRP A 88 -13.70 -20.66 25.20
N THR A 89 -12.92 -21.15 24.22
CA THR A 89 -11.90 -22.18 24.43
C THR A 89 -10.93 -21.86 25.57
N PRO A 90 -10.28 -20.67 25.63
CA PRO A 90 -9.33 -20.36 26.70
C PRO A 90 -9.97 -20.48 28.09
N GLN A 91 -11.05 -19.74 28.33
CA GLN A 91 -11.74 -19.71 29.62
C GLN A 91 -12.21 -21.11 30.07
N LEU A 92 -12.70 -21.92 29.13
CA LEU A 92 -13.19 -23.27 29.44
C LEU A 92 -12.05 -24.27 29.66
N ALA A 93 -10.96 -24.16 28.90
CA ALA A 93 -9.78 -25.02 29.00
C ALA A 93 -9.02 -24.78 30.32
N GLU A 94 -8.81 -23.51 30.71
CA GLU A 94 -8.18 -23.12 31.97
C GLU A 94 -8.94 -23.64 33.20
N ARG A 95 -10.28 -23.64 33.13
CA ARG A 95 -11.16 -24.18 34.17
C ARG A 95 -11.31 -25.69 34.12
N HIS A 96 -10.67 -26.35 33.14
CA HIS A 96 -10.76 -27.79 32.89
C HIS A 96 -12.19 -28.29 32.71
N LEU A 97 -13.05 -27.47 32.10
CA LEU A 97 -14.46 -27.81 31.86
C LEU A 97 -14.67 -28.49 30.50
N ILE A 98 -13.67 -28.48 29.61
CA ILE A 98 -13.73 -29.11 28.28
C ILE A 98 -12.53 -30.03 28.01
N VAL A 99 -12.75 -31.08 27.23
CA VAL A 99 -11.76 -32.14 26.96
C VAL A 99 -10.66 -31.65 26.00
N ASP A 100 -9.40 -31.91 26.36
CA ASP A 100 -8.25 -31.75 25.46
C ASP A 100 -8.14 -32.97 24.53
N LEU A 101 -8.64 -32.83 23.29
CA LEU A 101 -8.63 -33.86 22.26
C LEU A 101 -7.20 -34.25 21.84
N SER A 102 -6.22 -33.35 22.00
CA SER A 102 -4.83 -33.64 21.61
C SER A 102 -4.21 -34.77 22.42
N ARG A 103 -4.64 -34.95 23.68
CA ARG A 103 -4.19 -36.04 24.56
C ARG A 103 -4.75 -37.40 24.19
N LEU A 104 -5.79 -37.43 23.35
CA LEU A 104 -6.45 -38.65 22.91
C LEU A 104 -5.89 -39.14 21.56
N ILE A 105 -5.05 -38.33 20.90
CA ILE A 105 -4.33 -38.71 19.68
C ILE A 105 -3.27 -39.75 20.07
N GLN A 106 -3.35 -40.95 19.50
CA GLN A 106 -2.37 -41.99 19.79
C GLN A 106 -1.05 -41.67 19.08
N SER A 107 0.10 -41.84 19.75
CA SER A 107 1.42 -41.59 19.16
C SER A 107 1.85 -42.71 18.21
N ASP A 108 2.60 -42.37 17.15
CA ASP A 108 3.06 -43.28 16.09
C ASP A 108 3.93 -44.48 16.58
N GLN A 109 4.27 -44.54 17.86
CA GLN A 109 5.12 -45.60 18.44
C GLN A 109 4.38 -46.91 18.74
N ALA A 110 3.05 -46.95 18.72
CA ALA A 110 2.27 -48.13 19.12
C ALA A 110 1.90 -49.09 17.97
N TYR A 111 2.08 -48.70 16.70
CA TYR A 111 1.72 -49.51 15.53
C TYR A 111 2.83 -49.47 14.47
N SER A 112 3.76 -50.42 14.55
CA SER A 112 4.85 -50.60 13.58
C SER A 112 4.46 -51.50 12.40
N GLY A 113 3.23 -51.34 11.89
CA GLY A 113 2.74 -51.99 10.67
C GLY A 113 2.63 -50.96 9.54
N GLU A 114 3.34 -51.19 8.43
CA GLU A 114 3.18 -50.40 7.21
C GLU A 114 1.73 -50.49 6.71
N GLY A 115 0.97 -49.40 6.84
CA GLY A 115 -0.40 -49.25 6.30
C GLY A 115 -1.50 -48.79 7.28
N GLU A 116 -1.23 -48.58 8.57
CA GLU A 116 -2.28 -48.35 9.59
C GLU A 116 -2.25 -46.99 10.31
N ALA A 117 -1.31 -46.09 9.99
CA ALA A 117 -1.29 -44.72 10.54
C ALA A 117 -2.56 -43.90 10.18
N ASP A 118 -3.35 -44.35 9.20
CA ASP A 118 -4.61 -43.75 8.74
C ASP A 118 -5.86 -44.09 9.60
N ASN A 119 -5.74 -44.90 10.66
CA ASN A 119 -6.90 -45.38 11.44
C ASN A 119 -7.17 -44.65 12.77
N ASP A 120 -6.41 -43.61 13.15
CA ASP A 120 -6.75 -42.79 14.34
C ASP A 120 -8.01 -41.95 14.04
N PRO A 121 -9.16 -42.19 14.73
CA PRO A 121 -10.41 -41.49 14.45
C PRO A 121 -10.31 -39.98 14.63
N ILE A 122 -9.48 -39.51 15.56
CA ILE A 122 -9.28 -38.08 15.83
C ILE A 122 -8.49 -37.47 14.68
N ARG A 123 -7.35 -38.05 14.28
CA ARG A 123 -6.55 -37.52 13.15
C ARG A 123 -7.36 -37.44 11.86
N ARG A 124 -8.19 -38.46 11.59
CA ARG A 124 -9.09 -38.51 10.43
C ARG A 124 -10.14 -37.39 10.43
N ILE A 125 -10.66 -37.02 11.60
CA ILE A 125 -11.62 -35.91 11.70
C ILE A 125 -10.87 -34.58 11.56
N LEU A 126 -9.69 -34.43 12.16
CA LEU A 126 -8.91 -33.20 12.11
C LEU A 126 -8.43 -32.88 10.69
N SER A 127 -8.18 -33.88 9.84
CA SER A 127 -7.79 -33.66 8.43
C SER A 127 -8.87 -32.99 7.57
N ARG A 128 -10.10 -32.85 8.08
CA ARG A 128 -11.20 -32.14 7.40
C ARG A 128 -11.04 -30.62 7.44
N TYR A 129 -10.21 -30.07 8.32
CA TYR A 129 -10.16 -28.64 8.62
C TYR A 129 -8.87 -27.99 8.14
N THR A 130 -8.92 -26.68 7.86
CA THR A 130 -7.72 -25.88 7.63
C THR A 130 -6.97 -25.63 8.93
N PRO A 131 -5.64 -25.37 8.89
CA PRO A 131 -4.87 -24.95 10.07
C PRO A 131 -5.51 -23.76 10.81
N ALA A 132 -5.87 -22.70 10.07
CA ALA A 132 -6.55 -21.52 10.60
C ALA A 132 -7.83 -21.83 11.39
N THR A 133 -8.62 -22.81 10.93
CA THR A 133 -9.86 -23.22 11.60
C THR A 133 -9.57 -23.99 12.89
N LEU A 134 -8.53 -24.83 12.90
CA LEU A 134 -8.11 -25.56 14.09
C LEU A 134 -7.48 -24.65 15.13
N ASP A 135 -6.74 -23.62 14.70
CA ASP A 135 -6.11 -22.66 15.61
C ASP A 135 -7.14 -21.87 16.43
N ALA A 136 -8.33 -21.61 15.87
CA ALA A 136 -9.46 -20.97 16.55
C ALA A 136 -10.04 -21.78 17.74
N VAL A 137 -9.59 -23.02 17.95
CA VAL A 137 -10.02 -23.88 19.07
C VAL A 137 -8.83 -24.48 19.82
N ARG A 138 -7.65 -23.87 19.68
CA ARG A 138 -6.44 -24.23 20.43
C ARG A 138 -6.20 -23.28 21.61
N HIS A 139 -5.67 -23.84 22.68
CA HIS A 139 -5.20 -23.06 23.83
C HIS A 139 -4.07 -23.81 24.56
N GLY A 140 -2.98 -23.14 24.90
CA GLY A 140 -1.84 -23.75 25.60
C GLY A 140 -1.27 -25.00 24.92
N GLY A 141 -1.30 -25.08 23.59
CA GLY A 141 -0.87 -26.23 22.78
C GLY A 141 -1.90 -27.37 22.67
N GLY A 142 -2.94 -27.38 23.51
CA GLY A 142 -4.04 -28.35 23.44
C GLY A 142 -5.07 -27.98 22.36
N LEU A 143 -5.91 -28.97 22.01
CA LEU A 143 -7.01 -28.81 21.05
C LEU A 143 -8.32 -29.19 21.75
N TYR A 144 -9.25 -28.25 21.88
CA TYR A 144 -10.35 -28.39 22.85
C TYR A 144 -11.75 -28.51 22.24
N GLY A 145 -11.85 -28.59 20.92
CA GLY A 145 -13.14 -28.76 20.25
C GLY A 145 -13.00 -29.20 18.80
N LEU A 146 -14.15 -29.55 18.20
CA LEU A 146 -14.27 -29.84 16.78
C LEU A 146 -15.01 -28.71 16.08
N PRO A 147 -14.37 -27.99 15.13
CA PRO A 147 -15.04 -26.98 14.34
C PRO A 147 -16.27 -27.53 13.61
N GLN A 148 -17.37 -26.79 13.66
CA GLN A 148 -18.61 -27.12 12.97
C GLN A 148 -18.85 -26.14 11.81
N ALA A 149 -18.88 -24.84 12.10
CA ALA A 149 -19.13 -23.80 11.11
C ALA A 149 -18.05 -22.74 11.16
N LEU A 150 -17.78 -22.17 9.99
CA LEU A 150 -17.09 -20.90 9.89
C LEU A 150 -18.12 -19.78 10.04
N ASN A 151 -17.75 -18.71 10.73
CA ASN A 151 -18.49 -17.47 10.72
C ASN A 151 -17.56 -16.33 10.29
N VAL A 152 -17.90 -15.71 9.16
CA VAL A 152 -17.04 -14.73 8.49
C VAL A 152 -17.88 -13.60 7.92
N GLN A 153 -17.32 -12.39 7.90
CA GLN A 153 -17.97 -11.23 7.29
C GLN A 153 -18.00 -11.32 5.78
N ALA A 154 -19.01 -10.71 5.16
CA ALA A 154 -19.09 -10.47 3.73
C ALA A 154 -19.88 -9.18 3.48
N LEU A 155 -19.97 -8.76 2.21
CA LEU A 155 -20.84 -7.67 1.81
C LEU A 155 -22.22 -8.24 1.46
N LEU A 156 -23.21 -7.94 2.30
CA LEU A 156 -24.61 -8.26 2.07
C LEU A 156 -25.25 -7.05 1.40
N TYR A 157 -26.05 -7.28 0.36
CA TYR A 157 -26.70 -6.18 -0.36
C TYR A 157 -28.10 -6.54 -0.81
N ASN A 158 -28.97 -5.54 -0.88
CA ASN A 158 -30.30 -5.71 -1.44
C ASN A 158 -30.24 -5.50 -2.96
N LYS A 159 -30.47 -6.56 -3.74
CA LYS A 159 -30.43 -6.55 -5.21
C LYS A 159 -31.44 -5.59 -5.84
N THR A 160 -32.48 -5.18 -5.12
CA THR A 160 -33.43 -4.18 -5.62
C THR A 160 -32.92 -2.75 -5.47
N LEU A 161 -31.93 -2.53 -4.60
CA LEU A 161 -31.32 -1.23 -4.33
C LEU A 161 -29.93 -1.09 -4.97
N VAL A 162 -29.20 -2.20 -5.09
CA VAL A 162 -27.86 -2.28 -5.69
C VAL A 162 -27.82 -3.40 -6.72
N ALA A 163 -27.63 -3.05 -7.98
CA ALA A 163 -27.50 -4.03 -9.05
C ALA A 163 -26.10 -4.67 -9.04
N ASP A 164 -25.06 -3.84 -8.94
CA ASP A 164 -23.66 -4.24 -8.99
C ASP A 164 -22.97 -3.90 -7.65
N PRO A 165 -22.76 -4.89 -6.75
CA PRO A 165 -22.09 -4.64 -5.48
C PRO A 165 -20.62 -4.23 -5.72
N PRO A 166 -20.08 -3.31 -4.91
CA PRO A 166 -18.71 -2.83 -5.08
C PRO A 166 -17.71 -3.95 -4.77
N THR A 167 -16.72 -4.11 -5.64
CA THR A 167 -15.64 -5.08 -5.47
C THR A 167 -14.35 -4.46 -4.94
N THR A 168 -14.24 -3.14 -4.93
CA THR A 168 -13.10 -2.39 -4.36
C THR A 168 -13.57 -1.31 -3.37
N LEU A 169 -12.70 -0.91 -2.44
CA LEU A 169 -12.97 0.16 -1.49
C LEU A 169 -13.26 1.50 -2.18
N ASP A 170 -12.61 1.78 -3.32
CA ASP A 170 -12.87 2.98 -4.13
C ASP A 170 -14.28 2.96 -4.71
N GLN A 171 -14.73 1.81 -5.23
CA GLN A 171 -16.10 1.65 -5.71
C GLN A 171 -17.11 1.80 -4.59
N LEU A 172 -16.84 1.20 -3.42
CA LEU A 172 -17.71 1.32 -2.24
C LEU A 172 -17.86 2.80 -1.84
N LEU A 173 -16.74 3.52 -1.74
CA LEU A 173 -16.73 4.92 -1.35
C LEU A 173 -17.40 5.81 -2.42
N ALA A 174 -17.17 5.54 -3.70
CA ALA A 174 -17.80 6.25 -4.81
C ALA A 174 -19.33 6.05 -4.80
N GLN A 175 -19.80 4.81 -4.64
CA GLN A 175 -21.24 4.51 -4.54
C GLN A 175 -21.86 5.20 -3.31
N ALA A 176 -21.19 5.18 -2.17
CA ALA A 176 -21.67 5.83 -0.96
C ALA A 176 -21.69 7.37 -1.09
N THR A 177 -20.71 7.95 -1.79
CA THR A 177 -20.68 9.39 -2.10
C THR A 177 -21.86 9.78 -3.00
N GLN A 178 -22.27 8.89 -3.91
CA GLN A 178 -23.45 9.07 -4.77
C GLN A 178 -24.79 8.78 -4.06
N GLY A 179 -24.76 8.43 -2.76
CA GLY A 179 -25.95 8.25 -1.93
C GLY A 179 -26.40 6.80 -1.72
N THR A 180 -25.63 5.81 -2.19
CA THR A 180 -25.89 4.41 -1.82
C THR A 180 -25.63 4.22 -0.32
N THR A 181 -26.62 3.76 0.44
CA THR A 181 -26.46 3.62 1.89
C THR A 181 -25.70 2.35 2.25
N VAL A 182 -24.56 2.51 2.91
CA VAL A 182 -23.64 1.44 3.32
C VAL A 182 -23.55 1.43 4.84
N GLY A 183 -23.93 0.33 5.48
CA GLY A 183 -23.75 0.13 6.92
C GLY A 183 -22.53 -0.70 7.23
N MET A 184 -21.66 -0.22 8.11
CA MET A 184 -20.49 -0.96 8.58
C MET A 184 -20.21 -0.69 10.05
N SER A 185 -19.87 -1.76 10.77
CA SER A 185 -19.45 -1.65 12.16
C SER A 185 -18.02 -1.10 12.25
N ILE A 186 -17.77 -0.19 13.20
CA ILE A 186 -16.44 0.42 13.44
C ILE A 186 -15.74 -0.10 14.70
N THR A 187 -16.24 -1.18 15.29
CA THR A 187 -15.49 -1.90 16.33
C THR A 187 -14.22 -2.48 15.71
N PHE A 188 -13.15 -2.61 16.51
CA PHE A 188 -11.88 -3.11 16.02
C PHE A 188 -12.02 -4.49 15.38
N GLU A 189 -12.75 -5.39 16.02
CA GLU A 189 -13.00 -6.74 15.52
C GLU A 189 -13.74 -6.73 14.19
N ASP A 190 -14.85 -5.98 14.09
CA ASP A 190 -15.68 -5.97 12.88
C ASP A 190 -15.07 -5.16 11.74
N ALA A 191 -14.18 -4.20 12.02
CA ALA A 191 -13.56 -3.36 11.01
C ALA A 191 -12.15 -3.83 10.65
N PHE A 192 -11.56 -4.80 11.36
CA PHE A 192 -10.18 -5.24 11.12
C PHE A 192 -9.93 -5.72 9.70
N TRP A 193 -10.96 -6.22 9.01
CA TRP A 193 -10.85 -6.75 7.65
C TRP A 193 -10.19 -5.80 6.64
N GLY A 194 -10.30 -4.49 6.87
CA GLY A 194 -9.67 -3.49 6.02
C GLY A 194 -8.16 -3.34 6.24
N VAL A 195 -7.61 -3.78 7.38
CA VAL A 195 -6.16 -3.73 7.63
C VAL A 195 -5.39 -4.58 6.59
N PRO A 196 -5.75 -5.86 6.35
CA PRO A 196 -5.18 -6.63 5.23
C PRO A 196 -5.49 -6.06 3.83
N ALA A 197 -6.62 -5.38 3.66
CA ALA A 197 -6.95 -4.72 2.39
C ALA A 197 -5.94 -3.60 2.04
N PHE A 198 -5.31 -3.02 3.05
CA PHE A 198 -4.20 -2.06 2.95
C PHE A 198 -2.82 -2.70 3.14
N GLY A 199 -2.70 -4.03 2.99
CA GLY A 199 -1.44 -4.76 3.06
C GLY A 199 -0.90 -4.98 4.47
N GLY A 200 -1.68 -4.62 5.50
CA GLY A 200 -1.31 -4.83 6.90
C GLY A 200 -1.52 -6.27 7.37
N GLN A 201 -0.76 -6.67 8.37
CA GLN A 201 -0.87 -8.00 9.00
C GLN A 201 -1.12 -7.84 10.50
N LEU A 202 -1.83 -8.80 11.09
CA LEU A 202 -2.07 -8.80 12.53
C LEU A 202 -0.80 -9.16 13.30
N ARG A 203 -0.10 -10.20 12.84
CA ARG A 203 1.09 -10.79 13.47
C ARG A 203 2.12 -11.21 12.43
N ASP A 204 3.38 -11.27 12.83
CA ASP A 204 4.46 -11.90 12.07
C ASP A 204 4.52 -13.43 12.30
N ASP A 205 5.47 -14.09 11.62
CA ASP A 205 5.69 -15.53 11.70
C ASP A 205 6.12 -15.99 13.11
N GLU A 206 6.69 -15.08 13.92
CA GLU A 206 7.03 -15.32 15.33
C GLU A 206 5.84 -15.13 16.28
N GLY A 207 4.68 -14.72 15.77
CA GLY A 207 3.45 -14.52 16.53
C GLY A 207 3.38 -13.17 17.26
N ARG A 208 4.30 -12.23 16.99
CA ARG A 208 4.27 -10.86 17.53
C ARG A 208 3.27 -10.03 16.76
N TYR A 209 2.52 -9.19 17.44
CA TYR A 209 1.67 -8.20 16.79
C TYR A 209 2.52 -7.15 16.06
N ILE A 210 2.11 -6.80 14.83
CA ILE A 210 2.85 -5.89 13.92
C ILE A 210 1.91 -4.90 13.19
N LEU A 211 0.93 -4.35 13.92
CA LEU A 211 -0.07 -3.44 13.34
C LEU A 211 0.54 -2.07 12.97
N ASP A 212 1.73 -1.77 13.46
CA ASP A 212 2.52 -0.56 13.24
C ASP A 212 3.19 -0.48 11.85
N ARG A 213 3.04 -1.50 11.01
CA ARG A 213 3.62 -1.56 9.65
C ARG A 213 2.81 -0.82 8.57
N GLY A 214 2.14 0.27 8.94
CA GLY A 214 1.41 1.17 8.02
C GLY A 214 0.01 0.71 7.59
N GLY A 215 -0.24 -0.59 7.38
CA GLY A 215 -1.54 -1.07 6.91
C GLY A 215 -2.74 -0.68 7.81
N MET A 216 -2.58 -0.74 9.13
CA MET A 216 -3.63 -0.29 10.06
C MET A 216 -3.82 1.23 10.03
N ALA A 217 -2.73 2.00 9.92
CA ALA A 217 -2.80 3.45 9.83
C ALA A 217 -3.55 3.90 8.57
N ASN A 218 -3.25 3.26 7.43
CA ASN A 218 -3.92 3.52 6.16
C ASN A 218 -5.41 3.19 6.22
N TRP A 219 -5.77 2.04 6.78
CA TRP A 219 -7.16 1.65 6.97
C TRP A 219 -7.93 2.63 7.86
N LEU A 220 -7.35 3.02 8.99
CA LEU A 220 -7.95 4.01 9.88
C LEU A 220 -8.12 5.38 9.21
N ASN A 221 -7.16 5.78 8.36
CA ASN A 221 -7.28 7.00 7.56
C ASN A 221 -8.41 6.89 6.52
N TRP A 222 -8.55 5.73 5.87
CA TRP A 222 -9.66 5.46 4.98
C TRP A 222 -11.00 5.52 5.71
N LEU A 223 -11.12 4.92 6.90
CA LEU A 223 -12.34 4.99 7.72
C LEU A 223 -12.72 6.43 8.09
N LYS A 224 -11.73 7.28 8.41
CA LYS A 224 -11.97 8.71 8.66
C LYS A 224 -12.55 9.39 7.43
N ASN A 225 -11.97 9.17 6.25
CA ASN A 225 -12.43 9.78 5.01
C ASN A 225 -13.81 9.24 4.60
N ALA A 226 -14.03 7.93 4.74
CA ALA A 226 -15.28 7.29 4.39
C ALA A 226 -16.47 7.85 5.18
N ARG A 227 -16.25 8.24 6.43
CA ARG A 227 -17.30 8.84 7.27
C ARG A 227 -17.84 10.17 6.74
N GLU A 228 -17.09 10.86 5.89
CA GLU A 228 -17.52 12.12 5.27
C GLU A 228 -18.45 11.88 4.07
N ALA A 229 -18.51 10.65 3.53
CA ALA A 229 -19.42 10.33 2.44
C ALA A 229 -20.87 10.19 2.96
N PRO A 230 -21.86 10.85 2.33
CA PRO A 230 -23.23 10.92 2.84
C PRO A 230 -23.94 9.56 2.94
N GLY A 231 -23.56 8.58 2.12
CA GLY A 231 -24.10 7.22 2.17
C GLY A 231 -23.42 6.29 3.18
N MET A 232 -22.27 6.67 3.77
CA MET A 232 -21.57 5.83 4.75
C MET A 232 -22.18 5.98 6.14
N ILE A 233 -22.74 4.90 6.66
CA ILE A 233 -23.34 4.82 8.00
C ILE A 233 -22.47 3.91 8.85
N LEU A 234 -21.64 4.54 9.67
CA LEU A 234 -20.68 3.88 10.54
C LEU A 234 -21.19 3.90 11.98
N ASP A 235 -21.33 2.73 12.60
CA ASP A 235 -21.82 2.59 13.97
C ASP A 235 -21.05 1.49 14.72
N ALA A 236 -20.99 1.52 16.04
CA ALA A 236 -20.43 0.43 16.82
C ALA A 236 -21.47 -0.66 17.15
N ASP A 237 -22.78 -0.36 17.08
CA ASP A 237 -23.85 -1.33 17.31
C ASP A 237 -24.26 -2.02 16.00
N ARG A 238 -23.62 -3.18 15.75
CA ARG A 238 -23.92 -4.05 14.61
C ARG A 238 -25.40 -4.47 14.55
N ARG A 239 -26.09 -4.60 15.69
CA ARG A 239 -27.51 -4.99 15.69
C ARG A 239 -28.39 -3.88 15.13
N GLU A 240 -28.03 -2.63 15.37
CA GLU A 240 -28.75 -1.49 14.79
C GLU A 240 -28.51 -1.41 13.28
N LEU A 241 -27.27 -1.59 12.82
CA LEU A 241 -26.96 -1.68 11.40
C LEU A 241 -27.76 -2.81 10.71
N ARG A 242 -27.81 -4.00 11.31
CA ARG A 242 -28.61 -5.12 10.76
C ARG A 242 -30.09 -4.79 10.68
N LYS A 243 -30.69 -4.17 11.70
CA LYS A 243 -32.10 -3.74 11.68
C LYS A 243 -32.36 -2.75 10.55
N ARG A 244 -31.49 -1.76 10.37
CA ARG A 244 -31.58 -0.78 9.28
C ARG A 244 -31.46 -1.42 7.90
N PHE A 245 -30.60 -2.43 7.76
CA PHE A 245 -30.51 -3.22 6.53
C PHE A 245 -31.80 -3.99 6.26
N ARG A 246 -32.36 -4.68 7.26
CA ARG A 246 -33.66 -5.37 7.11
C ARG A 246 -34.79 -4.40 6.75
N ALA A 247 -34.84 -3.23 7.39
CA ALA A 247 -35.76 -2.15 7.07
C ALA A 247 -35.50 -1.49 5.69
N GLN A 248 -34.50 -1.93 4.94
CA GLN A 248 -34.10 -1.40 3.63
C GLN A 248 -33.65 0.07 3.66
N GLU A 249 -33.25 0.57 4.84
CA GLU A 249 -32.59 1.87 5.00
C GLU A 249 -31.13 1.80 4.54
N LEU A 250 -30.51 0.62 4.63
CA LEU A 250 -29.19 0.33 4.08
C LEU A 250 -29.33 -0.49 2.79
N ALA A 251 -28.66 -0.06 1.74
CA ALA A 251 -28.56 -0.78 0.48
C ALA A 251 -27.48 -1.88 0.56
N ILE A 252 -26.41 -1.62 1.30
CA ILE A 252 -25.27 -2.51 1.56
C ILE A 252 -25.03 -2.59 3.07
N TYR A 253 -24.67 -3.77 3.55
CA TYR A 253 -24.30 -4.03 4.93
C TYR A 253 -23.11 -5.00 5.02
N VAL A 254 -22.09 -4.63 5.79
CA VAL A 254 -20.98 -5.53 6.14
C VAL A 254 -21.43 -6.38 7.32
N GLY A 255 -21.76 -7.64 7.06
CA GLY A 255 -22.40 -8.54 8.02
C GLY A 255 -21.80 -9.94 8.02
N PHE A 256 -22.11 -10.71 9.05
CA PHE A 256 -21.62 -12.07 9.24
C PHE A 256 -22.53 -13.12 8.62
N SER A 257 -21.96 -14.28 8.28
CA SER A 257 -22.71 -15.39 7.68
C SER A 257 -23.82 -15.95 8.58
N ASP A 258 -23.65 -15.91 9.90
CA ASP A 258 -24.65 -16.39 10.86
C ASP A 258 -25.87 -15.46 10.98
N GLU A 259 -25.80 -14.24 10.45
CA GLU A 259 -26.91 -13.28 10.44
C GLU A 259 -27.92 -13.56 9.30
N LEU A 260 -27.57 -14.40 8.31
CA LEU A 260 -28.44 -14.70 7.17
C LEU A 260 -29.84 -15.19 7.57
N PRO A 261 -30.01 -16.15 8.50
CA PRO A 261 -31.33 -16.61 8.90
C PRO A 261 -32.16 -15.49 9.52
N GLU A 262 -31.54 -14.60 10.31
CA GLU A 262 -32.23 -13.47 10.93
C GLU A 262 -32.65 -12.42 9.89
N ILE A 263 -31.78 -12.14 8.91
CA ILE A 263 -32.04 -11.16 7.84
C ILE A 263 -33.20 -11.61 6.94
N THR A 264 -33.30 -12.91 6.66
CA THR A 264 -34.28 -13.49 5.72
C THR A 264 -35.55 -14.04 6.38
N ARG A 265 -35.61 -14.11 7.71
CA ARG A 265 -36.78 -14.58 8.46
C ARG A 265 -37.99 -13.68 8.21
N ALA A 266 -39.15 -14.29 8.01
CA ALA A 266 -40.41 -13.56 8.00
C ALA A 266 -40.68 -12.92 9.40
N PRO A 267 -41.11 -11.64 9.46
CA PRO A 267 -41.40 -10.98 10.74
C PRO A 267 -42.61 -11.65 11.39
N ASP A 268 -42.59 -11.70 12.72
CA ASP A 268 -43.78 -12.10 13.47
C ASP A 268 -44.86 -11.01 13.35
N GLU A 269 -46.14 -11.36 13.57
CA GLU A 269 -47.26 -10.41 13.45
C GLU A 269 -47.07 -9.14 14.32
N SER A 270 -46.33 -9.26 15.44
CA SER A 270 -45.98 -8.14 16.33
C SER A 270 -44.83 -7.26 15.85
N GLU A 271 -44.05 -7.71 14.87
CA GLU A 271 -42.87 -7.04 14.32
C GLU A 271 -43.11 -6.52 12.89
N ALA A 272 -44.26 -6.84 12.29
CA ALA A 272 -44.60 -6.52 10.90
C ALA A 272 -44.65 -5.01 10.59
N GLU A 273 -44.89 -4.15 11.58
CA GLU A 273 -44.91 -2.70 11.41
C GLU A 273 -43.50 -2.11 11.62
N GLY A 274 -42.74 -1.97 10.52
CA GLY A 274 -41.42 -1.32 10.51
C GLY A 274 -40.22 -2.22 10.22
N ASP A 275 -40.41 -3.54 10.05
CA ASP A 275 -39.33 -4.52 9.80
C ASP A 275 -39.67 -5.50 8.66
N PRO A 276 -39.92 -5.02 7.42
CA PRO A 276 -40.20 -5.90 6.28
C PRO A 276 -38.93 -6.68 5.89
N PRO A 277 -38.95 -8.01 5.82
CA PRO A 277 -37.73 -8.81 5.62
C PRO A 277 -37.20 -8.66 4.19
N ILE A 278 -35.88 -8.76 4.03
CA ILE A 278 -35.29 -8.96 2.71
C ILE A 278 -35.48 -10.44 2.35
N SER A 279 -36.23 -10.73 1.29
CA SER A 279 -36.42 -12.11 0.85
C SER A 279 -35.09 -12.75 0.42
N GLU A 280 -35.02 -14.09 0.47
CA GLU A 280 -33.88 -14.85 -0.02
C GLU A 280 -33.52 -14.51 -1.49
N GLU A 281 -34.48 -14.15 -2.33
CA GLU A 281 -34.22 -13.79 -3.73
C GLU A 281 -33.58 -12.40 -3.86
N GLN A 282 -34.07 -11.44 -3.06
CA GLN A 282 -33.58 -10.06 -3.03
C GLN A 282 -32.20 -9.92 -2.39
N LEU A 283 -31.85 -10.79 -1.44
CA LEU A 283 -30.55 -10.73 -0.78
C LEU A 283 -29.44 -11.21 -1.72
N GLY A 284 -28.42 -10.37 -1.89
CA GLY A 284 -27.14 -10.69 -2.49
C GLY A 284 -26.04 -10.78 -1.44
N VAL A 285 -25.00 -11.56 -1.75
CA VAL A 285 -23.78 -11.65 -0.94
C VAL A 285 -22.59 -11.63 -1.91
N SER A 286 -21.59 -10.82 -1.61
CA SER A 286 -20.30 -10.80 -2.29
C SER A 286 -19.18 -10.79 -1.26
N PRO A 287 -17.94 -11.19 -1.63
CA PRO A 287 -16.78 -10.93 -0.80
C PRO A 287 -16.68 -9.44 -0.42
N LEU A 288 -15.96 -9.16 0.66
CA LEU A 288 -15.63 -7.80 1.04
C LEU A 288 -14.82 -7.11 -0.08
N PRO A 289 -14.89 -5.78 -0.19
CA PRO A 289 -14.15 -5.07 -1.24
C PRO A 289 -12.63 -5.12 -1.03
N THR A 290 -11.87 -5.25 -2.11
CA THR A 290 -10.40 -5.18 -2.07
C THR A 290 -9.91 -3.75 -1.85
N GLY A 291 -8.79 -3.62 -1.16
CA GLY A 291 -8.11 -2.34 -0.98
C GLY A 291 -7.00 -2.15 -2.01
N PRO A 292 -6.25 -1.03 -1.92
CA PRO A 292 -5.26 -0.67 -2.93
C PRO A 292 -4.05 -1.61 -2.98
N THR A 293 -3.75 -2.32 -1.88
CA THR A 293 -2.53 -3.13 -1.74
C THR A 293 -2.81 -4.56 -1.30
N GLY A 294 -4.06 -4.96 -1.08
CA GLY A 294 -4.38 -6.29 -0.60
C GLY A 294 -5.84 -6.70 -0.64
N ASN A 295 -6.07 -7.97 -0.34
CA ASN A 295 -7.40 -8.55 -0.16
C ASN A 295 -7.89 -8.31 1.29
N PRO A 296 -9.20 -8.14 1.49
CA PRO A 296 -9.74 -7.97 2.83
C PRO A 296 -9.62 -9.28 3.62
N GLY A 297 -9.31 -9.15 4.91
CA GLY A 297 -9.06 -10.29 5.79
C GLY A 297 -9.80 -10.16 7.12
N PRO A 298 -11.13 -10.38 7.16
CA PRO A 298 -11.91 -10.32 8.39
C PRO A 298 -11.44 -11.36 9.40
N PHE A 299 -11.78 -11.18 10.68
CA PHE A 299 -11.54 -12.23 11.64
C PHE A 299 -12.39 -13.47 11.33
N LEU A 300 -11.76 -14.64 11.48
CA LEU A 300 -12.42 -15.93 11.36
C LEU A 300 -12.94 -16.36 12.73
N HIS A 301 -14.27 -16.43 12.84
CA HIS A 301 -14.96 -17.00 13.99
C HIS A 301 -15.35 -18.45 13.68
N VAL A 302 -15.40 -19.30 14.71
CA VAL A 302 -15.69 -20.73 14.51
C VAL A 302 -16.70 -21.20 15.56
N ASN A 303 -17.85 -21.70 15.10
CA ASN A 303 -18.76 -22.45 15.98
C ASN A 303 -18.21 -23.87 16.14
N THR A 304 -18.18 -24.34 17.38
CA THR A 304 -17.36 -25.47 17.82
C THR A 304 -18.16 -26.42 18.69
N PHE A 305 -18.01 -27.72 18.44
CA PHE A 305 -18.43 -28.74 19.37
C PHE A 305 -17.41 -28.91 20.48
N PHE A 306 -17.86 -28.66 21.71
CA PHE A 306 -17.10 -28.85 22.94
C PHE A 306 -17.59 -30.09 23.69
N PHE A 307 -16.66 -30.80 24.31
CA PHE A 307 -16.95 -32.01 25.08
C PHE A 307 -16.71 -31.77 26.56
N ASN A 308 -17.67 -32.12 27.39
CA ASN A 308 -17.59 -31.88 28.83
C ASN A 308 -16.65 -32.88 29.52
N THR A 309 -15.74 -32.39 30.36
CA THR A 309 -14.80 -33.24 31.12
C THR A 309 -15.50 -34.12 32.16
N ALA A 310 -16.69 -33.73 32.62
CA ALA A 310 -17.49 -34.49 33.57
C ALA A 310 -18.10 -35.78 32.97
N SER A 311 -18.15 -35.91 31.64
CA SER A 311 -18.68 -37.10 30.99
C SER A 311 -17.85 -38.36 31.26
N SER A 312 -18.54 -39.50 31.37
CA SER A 312 -17.86 -40.81 31.39
C SER A 312 -17.17 -41.09 30.05
N ALA A 313 -16.24 -42.05 30.02
CA ALA A 313 -15.53 -42.41 28.78
C ALA A 313 -16.50 -42.85 27.68
N GLU A 314 -17.55 -43.60 28.04
CA GLU A 314 -18.58 -44.03 27.09
C GLU A 314 -19.47 -42.86 26.62
N GLN A 315 -19.79 -41.91 27.51
CA GLN A 315 -20.55 -40.71 27.14
C GLN A 315 -19.75 -39.83 26.19
N PHE A 316 -18.45 -39.66 26.45
CA PHE A 316 -17.54 -38.97 25.56
C PHE A 316 -17.46 -39.67 24.20
N ALA A 317 -17.30 -41.00 24.17
CA ALA A 317 -17.26 -41.75 22.91
C ALA A 317 -18.54 -41.53 22.08
N ARG A 318 -19.72 -41.61 22.71
CA ARG A 318 -21.01 -41.30 22.06
C ARG A 318 -21.08 -39.88 21.52
N ALA A 319 -20.70 -38.90 22.34
CA ALA A 319 -20.64 -37.49 21.96
C ALA A 319 -19.69 -37.26 20.78
N PHE A 320 -18.52 -37.89 20.81
CA PHE A 320 -17.52 -37.79 19.77
C PHE A 320 -17.99 -38.41 18.45
N THR A 321 -18.63 -39.59 18.49
CA THR A 321 -19.23 -40.20 17.29
C THR A 321 -20.35 -39.35 16.72
N LEU A 322 -21.16 -38.72 17.58
CA LEU A 322 -22.18 -37.78 17.13
C LEU A 322 -21.53 -36.56 16.43
N ALA A 323 -20.49 -35.97 17.01
CA ALA A 323 -19.77 -34.86 16.39
C ALA A 323 -19.08 -35.25 15.08
N ASP A 324 -18.47 -36.45 15.00
CA ASP A 324 -17.88 -36.99 13.77
C ASP A 324 -18.93 -37.08 12.66
N PHE A 325 -20.10 -37.64 12.98
CA PHE A 325 -21.22 -37.73 12.04
C PHE A 325 -21.68 -36.35 11.58
N MET A 326 -21.93 -35.43 12.51
CA MET A 326 -22.44 -34.09 12.20
C MET A 326 -21.45 -33.22 11.40
N THR A 327 -20.16 -33.46 11.54
CA THR A 327 -19.09 -32.72 10.84
C THR A 327 -18.58 -33.42 9.58
N ASN A 328 -19.16 -34.56 9.20
CA ASN A 328 -18.79 -35.23 7.96
C ASN A 328 -19.25 -34.43 6.72
N ALA A 329 -18.73 -34.76 5.54
CA ALA A 329 -18.99 -33.98 4.32
C ALA A 329 -20.46 -33.98 3.89
N GLU A 330 -21.20 -35.08 4.13
CA GLU A 330 -22.61 -35.20 3.76
C GLU A 330 -23.50 -34.34 4.66
N GLN A 331 -23.35 -34.46 5.98
CA GLN A 331 -24.14 -33.70 6.94
C GLN A 331 -23.76 -32.21 6.91
N SER A 332 -22.47 -31.89 6.72
CA SER A 332 -22.03 -30.50 6.55
C SER A 332 -22.59 -29.87 5.26
N LEU A 333 -22.71 -30.65 4.18
CA LEU A 333 -23.36 -30.19 2.94
C LEU A 333 -24.87 -29.96 3.15
N ASP A 334 -25.53 -30.81 3.93
CA ASP A 334 -26.96 -30.65 4.26
C ASP A 334 -27.21 -29.41 5.13
N MET A 335 -26.39 -29.24 6.18
CA MET A 335 -26.38 -28.04 7.03
C MET A 335 -26.12 -26.75 6.25
N MET A 336 -25.24 -26.79 5.24
CA MET A 336 -25.03 -25.65 4.36
C MET A 336 -26.26 -25.34 3.50
N ARG A 337 -26.86 -26.37 2.86
CA ARG A 337 -27.97 -26.19 1.93
C ARG A 337 -29.27 -25.78 2.60
N GLN A 338 -29.58 -26.39 3.73
CA GLN A 338 -30.86 -26.19 4.44
C GLN A 338 -30.72 -25.18 5.58
N GLY A 339 -29.63 -25.25 6.35
CA GLY A 339 -29.38 -24.39 7.50
C GLY A 339 -28.62 -23.10 7.18
N ARG A 340 -28.15 -22.90 5.94
CA ARG A 340 -27.31 -21.75 5.53
C ARG A 340 -26.03 -21.60 6.36
N ILE A 341 -25.47 -22.73 6.79
CA ILE A 341 -24.26 -22.79 7.62
C ILE A 341 -23.02 -22.88 6.73
N VAL A 342 -22.04 -22.00 6.92
CA VAL A 342 -20.77 -22.06 6.18
C VAL A 342 -19.94 -23.23 6.71
N PRO A 343 -19.60 -24.22 5.87
CA PRO A 343 -18.97 -25.45 6.35
C PRO A 343 -17.53 -25.22 6.79
N ALA A 344 -17.16 -25.71 7.98
CA ALA A 344 -15.76 -25.81 8.40
C ALA A 344 -15.03 -26.97 7.71
N ASN A 345 -15.77 -28.00 7.29
CA ASN A 345 -15.23 -29.17 6.60
C ASN A 345 -14.86 -28.82 5.14
N THR A 346 -13.57 -28.92 4.83
CA THR A 346 -12.97 -28.59 3.52
C THR A 346 -13.32 -29.57 2.40
N ASP A 347 -13.83 -30.76 2.72
CA ASP A 347 -14.33 -31.71 1.72
C ASP A 347 -15.68 -31.27 1.11
N VAL A 348 -16.36 -30.30 1.73
CA VAL A 348 -17.63 -29.76 1.22
C VAL A 348 -17.37 -28.82 0.05
N ARG A 349 -17.72 -29.27 -1.15
CA ARG A 349 -17.60 -28.46 -2.37
C ARG A 349 -18.83 -27.58 -2.59
N VAL A 350 -18.62 -26.27 -2.51
CA VAL A 350 -19.65 -25.27 -2.84
C VAL A 350 -19.56 -24.88 -4.31
N ASN A 351 -20.67 -25.01 -5.05
CA ASN A 351 -20.73 -24.62 -6.45
C ASN A 351 -21.26 -23.17 -6.55
N PRO A 352 -20.45 -22.20 -7.02
CA PRO A 352 -20.85 -20.80 -7.10
C PRO A 352 -22.06 -20.52 -8.00
N ARG A 353 -22.39 -21.42 -8.94
CA ARG A 353 -23.57 -21.26 -9.80
C ARG A 353 -24.86 -21.72 -9.12
N LEU A 354 -24.77 -22.68 -8.20
CA LEU A 354 -25.93 -23.24 -7.51
C LEU A 354 -26.22 -22.48 -6.21
N ASP A 355 -25.16 -22.07 -5.50
CA ASP A 355 -25.27 -21.29 -4.27
C ASP A 355 -24.20 -20.18 -4.24
N PRO A 356 -24.43 -19.07 -4.98
CA PRO A 356 -23.46 -17.98 -5.04
C PRO A 356 -23.23 -17.31 -3.68
N LYS A 357 -24.22 -17.32 -2.78
CA LYS A 357 -24.09 -16.69 -1.46
C LYS A 357 -23.13 -17.47 -0.57
N MET A 358 -23.34 -18.79 -0.47
CA MET A 358 -22.43 -19.65 0.30
C MET A 358 -21.03 -19.66 -0.32
N ALA A 359 -20.93 -19.61 -1.66
CA ALA A 359 -19.65 -19.51 -2.33
C ALA A 359 -18.90 -18.22 -1.99
N ALA A 360 -19.60 -17.09 -1.84
CA ALA A 360 -18.99 -15.82 -1.43
C ALA A 360 -18.39 -15.90 -0.01
N PHE A 361 -19.13 -16.45 0.96
CA PHE A 361 -18.60 -16.66 2.32
C PHE A 361 -17.43 -17.64 2.36
N VAL A 362 -17.53 -18.78 1.67
CA VAL A 362 -16.41 -19.75 1.59
C VAL A 362 -15.19 -19.13 0.90
N SER A 363 -15.39 -18.26 -0.10
CA SER A 363 -14.29 -17.51 -0.71
C SER A 363 -13.66 -16.54 0.27
N GLN A 364 -14.46 -15.77 1.00
CA GLN A 364 -13.98 -14.79 1.97
C GLN A 364 -13.28 -15.41 3.17
N ALA A 365 -13.69 -16.60 3.61
CA ALA A 365 -13.02 -17.36 4.66
C ALA A 365 -11.57 -17.74 4.31
N ARG A 366 -11.19 -17.77 3.03
CA ARG A 366 -9.81 -18.10 2.60
C ARG A 366 -8.79 -17.02 2.91
N SER A 367 -9.23 -15.77 2.98
CA SER A 367 -8.38 -14.63 3.37
C SER A 367 -8.64 -14.18 4.81
N ALA A 368 -9.50 -14.88 5.55
CA ALA A 368 -9.84 -14.52 6.92
C ALA A 368 -8.65 -14.76 7.87
N THR A 369 -8.47 -13.84 8.80
CA THR A 369 -7.40 -13.88 9.81
C THR A 369 -7.92 -14.65 11.03
N PRO A 370 -7.22 -15.68 11.54
CA PRO A 370 -7.61 -16.32 12.79
C PRO A 370 -7.73 -15.31 13.92
N LEU A 371 -8.85 -15.32 14.63
CA LEU A 371 -9.06 -14.43 15.78
C LEU A 371 -8.09 -14.84 16.92
N PRO A 372 -7.29 -13.91 17.47
CA PRO A 372 -6.45 -14.23 18.61
C PRO A 372 -7.28 -14.52 19.84
N ILE A 373 -7.29 -15.78 20.28
CA ILE A 373 -7.98 -16.22 21.51
C ILE A 373 -6.95 -16.51 22.61
N GLY A 374 -7.24 -16.06 23.84
CA GLY A 374 -6.37 -16.23 25.01
C GLY A 374 -6.81 -15.37 26.20
N ASP A 375 -6.09 -15.43 27.31
CA ASP A 375 -6.47 -14.75 28.56
C ASP A 375 -6.45 -13.21 28.42
N TYR A 376 -5.69 -12.72 27.43
CA TYR A 376 -5.61 -11.32 27.04
C TYR A 376 -6.69 -10.89 26.04
N PHE A 377 -7.61 -11.77 25.62
CA PHE A 377 -8.60 -11.46 24.58
C PHE A 377 -9.52 -10.28 24.96
N ALA A 378 -9.89 -10.16 26.24
CA ALA A 378 -10.64 -9.00 26.71
C ALA A 378 -9.84 -7.68 26.54
N GLU A 379 -8.52 -7.73 26.76
CA GLU A 379 -7.64 -6.59 26.52
C GLU A 379 -7.48 -6.30 25.04
N PHE A 380 -7.37 -7.34 24.21
CA PHE A 380 -7.30 -7.23 22.76
C PHE A 380 -8.48 -6.44 22.20
N GLN A 381 -9.72 -6.80 22.58
CA GLN A 381 -10.91 -6.07 22.16
C GLN A 381 -10.93 -4.63 22.71
N ARG A 382 -10.63 -4.47 24.01
CA ARG A 382 -10.71 -3.17 24.69
C ARG A 382 -9.72 -2.16 24.11
N ALA A 383 -8.47 -2.57 23.94
CA ALA A 383 -7.39 -1.75 23.41
C ALA A 383 -7.67 -1.39 21.95
N GLY A 384 -8.05 -2.37 21.13
CA GLY A 384 -8.39 -2.14 19.73
C GLY A 384 -9.56 -1.18 19.54
N ASN A 385 -10.67 -1.42 20.25
CA ASN A 385 -11.84 -0.52 20.20
C ASN A 385 -11.50 0.89 20.67
N THR A 386 -10.59 1.02 21.62
CA THR A 386 -10.13 2.33 22.09
C THR A 386 -9.29 3.05 21.04
N SER A 387 -8.36 2.33 20.40
CA SER A 387 -7.53 2.85 19.30
C SER A 387 -8.40 3.36 18.14
N TYR A 388 -9.34 2.55 17.64
CA TYR A 388 -10.23 2.92 16.54
C TYR A 388 -11.07 4.16 16.89
N ARG A 389 -11.69 4.16 18.06
CA ARG A 389 -12.52 5.29 18.53
C ARG A 389 -11.72 6.59 18.62
N GLN A 390 -10.53 6.54 19.24
CA GLN A 390 -9.68 7.73 19.41
C GLN A 390 -9.26 8.34 18.06
N VAL A 391 -8.98 7.51 17.07
CA VAL A 391 -8.61 7.99 15.73
C VAL A 391 -9.79 8.60 15.00
N LEU A 392 -10.96 7.94 15.08
CA LEU A 392 -12.19 8.45 14.47
C LEU A 392 -12.66 9.75 15.15
N GLU A 393 -12.49 9.89 16.45
CA GLU A 393 -12.77 11.13 17.20
C GLU A 393 -11.70 12.22 16.97
N GLY A 394 -10.60 11.92 16.26
CA GLY A 394 -9.52 12.85 15.98
C GLY A 394 -8.58 13.14 17.16
N LEU A 395 -8.64 12.30 18.21
CA LEU A 395 -7.82 12.44 19.43
C LEU A 395 -6.39 11.93 19.24
N VAL A 396 -6.19 10.94 18.37
CA VAL A 396 -4.89 10.31 18.08
C VAL A 396 -4.73 10.17 16.56
N GLN A 397 -3.50 10.31 16.05
CA GLN A 397 -3.21 10.09 14.64
C GLN A 397 -3.20 8.59 14.31
N PRO A 398 -3.63 8.17 13.10
CA PRO A 398 -3.70 6.76 12.72
C PRO A 398 -2.41 5.95 12.97
N ALA A 399 -1.25 6.49 12.60
CA ALA A 399 0.05 5.84 12.80
C ALA A 399 0.38 5.65 14.29
N GLN A 400 0.18 6.69 15.11
CA GLN A 400 0.42 6.60 16.55
C GLN A 400 -0.51 5.58 17.21
N ALA A 401 -1.78 5.54 16.81
CA ALA A 401 -2.74 4.59 17.34
C ALA A 401 -2.42 3.13 16.98
N ALA A 402 -1.80 2.89 15.82
CA ALA A 402 -1.31 1.59 15.42
C ALA A 402 -0.08 1.15 16.23
N ILE A 403 0.86 2.08 16.50
CA ILE A 403 2.02 1.85 17.39
C ILE A 403 1.55 1.51 18.81
N ASP A 404 0.73 2.39 19.40
CA ASP A 404 0.23 2.23 20.78
C ASP A 404 -0.54 0.92 20.97
N LEU A 405 -1.35 0.54 19.97
CA LEU A 405 -2.07 -0.72 19.98
C LEU A 405 -1.10 -1.91 19.89
N THR A 406 -0.13 -1.86 18.97
CA THR A 406 0.87 -2.93 18.81
C THR A 406 1.62 -3.21 20.10
N GLU A 407 2.11 -2.16 20.78
CA GLU A 407 2.77 -2.29 22.08
C GLU A 407 1.85 -2.90 23.15
N THR A 408 0.60 -2.41 23.20
CA THR A 408 -0.39 -2.86 24.19
C THR A 408 -0.71 -4.34 24.01
N LEU A 409 -0.94 -4.78 22.77
CA LEU A 409 -1.30 -6.17 22.47
C LEU A 409 -0.14 -7.14 22.74
N ASN A 410 1.08 -6.79 22.33
CA ASN A 410 2.24 -7.62 22.60
C ASN A 410 2.51 -7.76 24.11
N ARG A 411 2.41 -6.66 24.86
CA ARG A 411 2.54 -6.68 26.33
C ARG A 411 1.44 -7.54 26.98
N ALA A 412 0.20 -7.41 26.52
CA ALA A 412 -0.92 -8.18 27.05
C ALA A 412 -0.76 -9.69 26.75
N ALA A 413 -0.22 -10.04 25.60
CA ALA A 413 0.06 -11.42 25.22
C ALA A 413 1.25 -12.05 25.94
N GLY A 414 1.94 -11.33 26.84
CA GLY A 414 3.13 -11.82 27.53
C GLY A 414 4.30 -12.11 26.60
N ILE A 415 4.26 -11.57 25.39
CA ILE A 415 5.37 -11.63 24.45
C ILE A 415 6.41 -10.69 25.04
N GLU A 416 7.56 -11.26 25.45
CA GLU A 416 8.75 -10.49 25.80
C GLU A 416 9.17 -9.72 24.56
N LEU A 417 8.56 -8.57 24.45
CA LEU A 417 9.16 -7.48 23.79
C LEU A 417 10.48 -7.25 24.51
N ALA A 418 11.63 -7.43 23.84
CA ALA A 418 12.93 -7.07 24.40
C ALA A 418 12.79 -5.73 25.15
N GLU A 419 13.38 -5.59 26.34
CA GLU A 419 13.33 -4.37 27.17
C GLU A 419 13.90 -3.15 26.39
N ASP A 420 13.15 -2.68 25.41
CA ASP A 420 13.30 -1.49 24.57
C ASP A 420 12.22 -1.44 23.45
N SER A 421 11.04 -2.01 23.65
CA SER A 421 10.02 -2.09 22.59
C SER A 421 9.11 -0.89 22.42
N SER A 422 9.31 0.13 23.24
CA SER A 422 8.91 1.48 22.89
C SER A 422 9.96 2.18 22.01
N ILE A 423 10.91 1.43 21.44
CA ILE A 423 12.07 1.96 20.76
C ILE A 423 12.41 1.09 19.53
N ALA A 424 12.31 1.71 18.36
CA ALA A 424 13.24 1.50 17.26
C ALA A 424 13.27 0.20 16.46
N CYS A 425 13.68 0.34 15.20
CA CYS A 425 14.66 -0.57 14.59
C CYS A 425 15.52 -1.31 15.64
N LEU A 426 15.41 -2.64 15.73
CA LEU A 426 16.28 -3.44 16.63
C LEU A 426 17.76 -3.38 16.23
N ASP A 427 18.05 -2.97 14.99
CA ASP A 427 19.42 -2.75 14.53
C ASP A 427 20.02 -1.52 15.21
N THR A 428 21.28 -1.63 15.60
CA THR A 428 22.08 -0.51 16.10
C THR A 428 23.14 -0.18 15.07
N GLY A 429 23.39 1.09 14.83
CA GLY A 429 24.37 1.48 13.83
C GLY A 429 24.40 2.97 13.56
N GLN A 430 25.28 3.37 12.66
CA GLN A 430 25.35 4.74 12.17
C GLN A 430 25.22 4.72 10.65
N ILE A 431 24.38 5.59 10.12
CA ILE A 431 24.29 5.87 8.68
C ILE A 431 24.86 7.26 8.46
N THR A 432 25.72 7.41 7.48
CA THR A 432 26.32 8.67 7.07
C THR A 432 25.82 9.03 5.67
N ILE A 433 25.23 10.20 5.53
CA ILE A 433 24.67 10.69 4.28
C ILE A 433 25.51 11.87 3.80
N LEU A 434 26.03 11.76 2.57
CA LEU A 434 26.62 12.89 1.86
C LEU A 434 25.53 13.53 0.99
N ASP A 435 25.04 14.67 1.43
CA ASP A 435 23.92 15.37 0.80
C ASP A 435 24.43 16.50 -0.08
N GLY A 436 24.10 16.44 -1.37
CA GLY A 436 24.50 17.42 -2.38
C GLY A 436 23.57 18.62 -2.53
N ALA A 437 22.52 18.75 -1.71
CA ALA A 437 21.52 19.81 -1.76
C ALA A 437 20.81 19.92 -3.13
N THR A 438 20.50 18.78 -3.76
CA THR A 438 20.12 18.74 -5.19
C THR A 438 18.68 19.10 -5.48
N LEU A 439 17.75 18.88 -4.54
CA LEU A 439 16.37 19.38 -4.63
C LEU A 439 16.24 20.87 -4.27
N ALA A 440 17.35 21.46 -3.83
CA ALA A 440 17.45 22.83 -3.32
C ALA A 440 18.21 23.77 -4.29
N ASN A 441 18.85 23.20 -5.32
CA ASN A 441 19.66 23.88 -6.31
C ASN A 441 19.60 23.08 -7.62
N THR A 442 18.46 23.15 -8.31
CA THR A 442 18.31 22.48 -9.60
C THR A 442 19.26 23.10 -10.64
N PRO A 443 19.72 22.36 -11.66
CA PRO A 443 20.66 22.86 -12.67
C PRO A 443 20.28 24.18 -13.36
N TRP A 444 18.99 24.56 -13.34
CA TRP A 444 18.50 25.82 -13.89
C TRP A 444 18.34 26.94 -12.85
N GLU A 445 18.40 26.70 -11.54
CA GLU A 445 18.45 27.78 -10.53
C GLU A 445 19.87 28.38 -10.37
N LYS A 446 20.64 28.44 -11.47
CA LYS A 446 21.99 29.03 -11.54
C LYS A 446 21.91 30.55 -11.30
N SER A 447 21.93 31.00 -10.05
CA SER A 447 22.34 32.39 -9.77
C SER A 447 23.85 32.45 -9.55
N ALA A 448 24.51 33.36 -10.29
CA ALA A 448 25.96 33.46 -10.34
C ALA A 448 26.62 34.07 -9.10
N ASP A 449 25.86 34.65 -8.17
CA ASP A 449 26.34 35.14 -6.89
C ASP A 449 25.14 35.55 -6.04
N SER A 450 25.08 35.11 -4.78
CA SER A 450 24.21 35.59 -3.69
C SER A 450 22.72 35.18 -3.65
N GLN A 451 22.44 34.03 -3.01
CA GLN A 451 21.78 33.89 -1.69
C GLN A 451 21.13 32.50 -1.55
N PRO A 452 21.52 31.67 -0.55
CA PRO A 452 20.99 30.30 -0.40
C PRO A 452 19.61 30.18 0.28
N ASP A 453 18.87 31.25 0.57
CA ASP A 453 18.06 31.24 1.81
C ASP A 453 16.55 30.93 1.66
N THR A 454 15.98 30.78 0.46
CA THR A 454 14.54 30.43 0.31
C THR A 454 14.32 29.05 -0.30
N ALA A 455 14.67 28.80 -1.56
CA ALA A 455 14.49 27.47 -2.19
C ALA A 455 15.30 26.37 -1.49
N ALA A 456 16.54 26.65 -1.09
CA ALA A 456 17.36 25.67 -0.38
C ALA A 456 16.88 25.39 1.05
N LYS A 457 16.09 26.30 1.64
CA LYS A 457 15.47 26.11 2.95
C LYS A 457 14.34 25.08 2.85
N PHE A 458 13.47 25.18 1.86
CA PHE A 458 12.31 24.28 1.74
C PHE A 458 12.66 22.88 1.23
N GLY A 459 13.61 22.73 0.29
CA GLY A 459 14.03 21.41 -0.22
C GLY A 459 14.94 20.62 0.73
N SER A 460 15.89 21.30 1.39
CA SER A 460 16.87 20.64 2.28
C SER A 460 16.33 20.36 3.70
N ASP A 461 15.23 21.02 4.09
CA ASP A 461 14.49 20.74 5.32
C ASP A 461 13.74 19.40 5.25
N GLY A 462 13.30 18.97 4.06
CA GLY A 462 12.59 17.70 3.89
C GLY A 462 13.39 16.48 4.37
N LEU A 463 14.65 16.35 3.93
CA LEU A 463 15.51 15.25 4.39
C LEU A 463 15.83 15.36 5.89
N ALA A 464 15.98 16.59 6.43
CA ALA A 464 16.17 16.78 7.86
C ALA A 464 14.95 16.32 8.67
N GLN A 465 13.73 16.60 8.19
CA GLN A 465 12.48 16.15 8.80
C GLN A 465 12.35 14.63 8.73
N VAL A 466 12.67 14.02 7.59
CA VAL A 466 12.70 12.56 7.44
C VAL A 466 13.71 11.93 8.39
N ILE A 467 14.92 12.48 8.51
CA ILE A 467 15.92 12.02 9.50
C ILE A 467 15.39 12.14 10.93
N GLN A 468 14.69 13.24 11.25
CA GLN A 468 14.10 13.45 12.56
C GLN A 468 12.98 12.44 12.85
N GLN A 469 12.10 12.16 11.89
CA GLN A 469 11.05 11.14 12.02
C GLN A 469 11.64 9.74 12.11
N PHE A 470 12.65 9.43 11.28
CA PHE A 470 13.37 8.18 11.36
C PHE A 470 14.03 8.00 12.72
N LYS A 471 14.58 9.06 13.32
CA LYS A 471 15.09 9.01 14.69
C LYS A 471 14.00 8.73 15.73
N GLN A 472 12.75 9.10 15.48
CA GLN A 472 11.64 8.74 16.37
C GLN A 472 11.24 7.28 16.21
N VAL A 473 11.26 6.76 14.98
CA VAL A 473 10.88 5.39 14.62
C VAL A 473 12.00 4.38 14.82
N CYS A 474 13.26 4.82 14.75
CA CYS A 474 14.50 4.04 14.78
C CYS A 474 15.65 4.77 15.54
N PRO A 475 15.47 5.21 16.81
CA PRO A 475 16.50 5.97 17.56
C PRO A 475 17.82 5.24 17.83
N SER A 476 17.86 3.91 17.72
CA SER A 476 19.07 3.07 17.81
C SER A 476 20.00 3.19 16.60
N ILE A 477 19.49 3.69 15.47
CA ILE A 477 20.25 3.97 14.24
C ILE A 477 20.48 5.48 14.17
N ILE A 478 21.75 5.89 14.23
CA ILE A 478 22.13 7.30 14.17
C ILE A 478 22.36 7.69 12.72
N VAL A 479 21.49 8.52 12.15
CA VAL A 479 21.71 9.10 10.82
C VAL A 479 22.47 10.43 10.95
N ARG A 480 23.64 10.51 10.35
CA ARG A 480 24.47 11.72 10.27
C ARG A 480 24.49 12.25 8.85
N ARG A 481 24.02 13.49 8.69
CA ARG A 481 24.00 14.20 7.41
C ARG A 481 25.19 15.16 7.31
N THR A 482 25.89 15.12 6.18
CA THR A 482 26.87 16.14 5.78
C THR A 482 26.30 16.86 4.56
N LEU A 483 25.79 18.07 4.76
CA LEU A 483 25.28 18.92 3.68
C LEU A 483 26.43 19.65 2.99
N LEU A 484 26.47 19.56 1.67
CA LEU A 484 27.44 20.23 0.79
C LEU A 484 26.70 20.99 -0.30
N THR A 485 27.33 22.03 -0.86
CA THR A 485 26.85 22.59 -2.13
C THR A 485 27.00 21.55 -3.25
N PRO A 486 26.22 21.63 -4.35
CA PRO A 486 26.35 20.70 -5.47
C PRO A 486 27.79 20.61 -6.02
N THR A 487 28.48 21.75 -6.10
CA THR A 487 29.88 21.82 -6.55
C THR A 487 30.84 21.12 -5.59
N GLU A 488 30.71 21.37 -4.27
CA GLU A 488 31.53 20.69 -3.26
C GLU A 488 31.24 19.19 -3.21
N TRP A 489 29.97 18.81 -3.36
CA TRP A 489 29.55 17.42 -3.41
C TRP A 489 30.23 16.71 -4.58
N LEU A 490 30.05 17.20 -5.82
CA LEU A 490 30.70 16.70 -7.03
C LEU A 490 32.23 16.66 -6.92
N GLN A 491 32.84 17.72 -6.38
CA GLN A 491 34.29 17.75 -6.18
C GLN A 491 34.74 16.68 -5.19
N ARG A 492 34.00 16.46 -4.12
CA ARG A 492 34.30 15.46 -3.10
C ARG A 492 34.15 14.04 -3.62
N ILE A 493 33.05 13.73 -4.32
CA ILE A 493 32.88 12.39 -4.91
C ILE A 493 33.90 12.15 -6.02
N ARG A 494 34.31 13.14 -6.82
CA ARG A 494 35.35 13.00 -7.85
C ARG A 494 36.76 12.80 -7.30
N SER A 495 37.10 13.48 -6.21
CA SER A 495 38.47 13.47 -5.66
C SER A 495 38.74 12.37 -4.64
N ALA A 496 37.71 11.75 -4.06
CA ALA A 496 37.88 10.65 -3.11
C ALA A 496 38.46 9.40 -3.79
N GLU A 497 39.28 8.60 -3.10
CA GLU A 497 39.58 7.24 -3.56
C GLU A 497 38.38 6.31 -3.31
N SER A 498 38.28 5.18 -4.02
CA SER A 498 37.20 4.20 -3.77
C SER A 498 37.29 3.71 -2.32
N GLY A 499 36.22 3.90 -1.54
CA GLY A 499 36.14 3.58 -0.11
C GLY A 499 36.33 4.77 0.82
N GLU A 500 36.85 5.89 0.33
CA GLU A 500 37.11 7.10 1.12
C GLU A 500 36.02 8.17 1.04
N LEU A 501 34.87 7.85 0.43
CA LEU A 501 33.72 8.75 0.33
C LEU A 501 33.27 9.28 1.71
N GLY A 502 33.48 8.47 2.76
CA GLY A 502 33.13 8.81 4.14
C GLY A 502 31.61 8.93 4.36
N ALA A 503 30.84 8.23 3.53
CA ALA A 503 29.38 8.20 3.55
C ALA A 503 28.87 6.81 3.16
N ASP A 504 27.75 6.38 3.72
CA ASP A 504 27.06 5.13 3.39
C ASP A 504 26.07 5.37 2.24
N LEU A 505 25.42 6.53 2.26
CA LEU A 505 24.50 7.01 1.24
C LEU A 505 25.01 8.31 0.63
N LEU A 506 24.91 8.40 -0.69
CA LEU A 506 25.04 9.65 -1.42
C LEU A 506 23.62 10.11 -1.77
N PHE A 507 23.18 11.23 -1.23
CA PHE A 507 21.90 11.83 -1.59
C PHE A 507 22.14 12.85 -2.69
N GLY A 508 21.72 12.50 -3.91
CA GLY A 508 22.17 13.21 -5.10
C GLY A 508 21.30 12.99 -6.33
N PRO A 509 21.63 13.68 -7.43
CA PRO A 509 20.84 13.68 -8.65
C PRO A 509 21.17 12.45 -9.48
N HIS A 510 20.19 11.99 -10.24
CA HIS A 510 20.33 10.85 -11.14
C HIS A 510 21.43 11.07 -12.22
N THR A 511 21.68 12.32 -12.62
CA THR A 511 22.69 12.68 -13.63
C THR A 511 24.11 12.27 -13.25
N ALA A 512 24.40 12.08 -11.95
CA ALA A 512 25.72 11.65 -11.48
C ALA A 512 25.93 10.11 -11.56
N ILE A 513 24.87 9.32 -11.79
CA ILE A 513 24.93 7.85 -11.70
C ILE A 513 25.95 7.24 -12.67
N PRO A 514 26.01 7.59 -13.98
CA PRO A 514 26.96 6.95 -14.90
C PRO A 514 28.40 7.13 -14.45
N GLU A 515 28.79 8.37 -14.11
CA GLU A 515 30.15 8.68 -13.65
C GLU A 515 30.50 7.91 -12.36
N LEU A 516 29.56 7.84 -11.42
CA LEU A 516 29.75 7.16 -10.14
C LEU A 516 29.77 5.63 -10.29
N ALA A 517 28.95 5.08 -11.17
CA ALA A 517 28.87 3.64 -11.43
C ALA A 517 30.13 3.15 -12.16
N GLU A 518 30.58 3.87 -13.19
CA GLU A 518 31.81 3.55 -13.94
C GLU A 518 33.06 3.68 -13.07
N ALA A 519 33.07 4.63 -12.14
CA ALA A 519 34.15 4.79 -11.16
C ALA A 519 34.05 3.81 -9.97
N GLU A 520 33.09 2.88 -9.97
CA GLU A 520 32.83 1.91 -8.88
C GLU A 520 32.67 2.60 -7.50
N ARG A 521 32.02 3.76 -7.48
CA ARG A 521 31.74 4.55 -6.28
C ARG A 521 30.38 4.24 -5.67
N ILE A 522 29.44 3.79 -6.50
CA ILE A 522 28.11 3.34 -6.10
C ILE A 522 27.88 1.89 -6.54
N GLN A 523 27.04 1.15 -5.82
CA GLN A 523 26.74 -0.25 -6.13
C GLN A 523 25.34 -0.47 -6.69
N ASP A 524 25.22 -1.54 -7.47
CA ASP A 524 23.96 -2.09 -7.95
C ASP A 524 23.14 -2.68 -6.79
N ILE A 525 21.90 -2.21 -6.65
CA ILE A 525 20.94 -2.66 -5.65
C ILE A 525 19.79 -3.49 -6.25
N THR A 526 19.85 -3.83 -7.55
CA THR A 526 18.75 -4.53 -8.25
C THR A 526 18.33 -5.82 -7.55
N GLY A 527 19.29 -6.59 -7.03
CA GLY A 527 19.03 -7.83 -6.28
C GLY A 527 18.75 -7.64 -4.79
N ARG A 528 18.74 -6.40 -4.29
CA ARG A 528 18.54 -6.04 -2.88
C ARG A 528 17.21 -5.34 -2.62
N VAL A 529 16.44 -5.05 -3.68
CA VAL A 529 15.07 -4.53 -3.60
C VAL A 529 14.11 -5.52 -4.24
N THR A 530 12.92 -5.65 -3.64
CA THR A 530 11.86 -6.54 -4.11
C THR A 530 11.03 -5.88 -5.21
N ALA A 531 10.31 -6.69 -6.00
CA ALA A 531 9.40 -6.17 -7.02
C ALA A 531 8.29 -5.29 -6.41
N GLU A 532 7.80 -5.63 -5.21
CA GLU A 532 6.80 -4.86 -4.47
C GLU A 532 7.33 -3.50 -4.05
N GLU A 533 8.56 -3.44 -3.54
CA GLU A 533 9.23 -2.19 -3.19
C GLU A 533 9.50 -1.31 -4.42
N VAL A 534 9.72 -1.91 -5.58
CA VAL A 534 9.97 -1.16 -6.81
C VAL A 534 8.66 -0.61 -7.41
N GLN A 535 7.56 -1.37 -7.31
CA GLN A 535 6.23 -0.98 -7.83
C GLN A 535 5.58 0.20 -7.08
N GLN A 536 6.09 0.55 -5.91
CA GLN A 536 5.59 1.71 -5.17
C GLN A 536 6.03 3.05 -5.78
N PHE A 537 6.95 3.06 -6.76
CA PHE A 537 7.52 4.28 -7.32
C PHE A 537 6.93 4.66 -8.68
N LEU A 538 6.91 5.97 -8.97
CA LEU A 538 6.63 6.48 -10.31
C LEU A 538 7.64 5.88 -11.31
N PRO A 539 7.20 5.32 -12.46
CA PRO A 539 8.10 4.64 -13.41
C PRO A 539 9.27 5.51 -13.86
N ASN A 540 9.01 6.74 -14.30
CA ASN A 540 10.07 7.65 -14.77
C ASN A 540 11.05 8.03 -13.64
N ALA A 541 10.59 8.11 -12.39
CA ALA A 541 11.46 8.40 -11.24
C ALA A 541 12.40 7.23 -10.94
N LEU A 542 11.89 6.00 -11.02
CA LEU A 542 12.68 4.80 -10.84
C LEU A 542 13.68 4.61 -11.99
N ASP A 543 13.23 4.78 -13.23
CA ASP A 543 14.05 4.60 -14.42
C ASP A 543 15.20 5.59 -14.50
N ALA A 544 14.98 6.83 -14.04
CA ALA A 544 16.06 7.81 -13.93
C ALA A 544 17.23 7.31 -13.06
N LEU A 545 16.98 6.44 -12.08
CA LEU A 545 18.01 5.88 -11.20
C LEU A 545 18.64 4.57 -11.72
N ARG A 546 18.35 4.19 -12.97
CA ARG A 546 18.95 3.02 -13.63
C ARG A 546 20.09 3.41 -14.57
N TYR A 547 21.12 2.56 -14.60
CA TYR A 547 22.20 2.63 -15.58
C TYR A 547 22.59 1.21 -16.01
N GLN A 548 22.63 0.95 -17.33
CA GLN A 548 22.92 -0.39 -17.88
C GLN A 548 22.05 -1.51 -17.24
N GLU A 549 20.72 -1.30 -17.21
CA GLU A 549 19.68 -2.15 -16.58
C GLU A 549 19.71 -2.23 -15.03
N ARG A 550 20.81 -1.81 -14.41
CA ARG A 550 21.02 -1.89 -12.97
C ARG A 550 20.44 -0.68 -12.25
N LEU A 551 19.76 -0.93 -11.13
CA LEU A 551 19.28 0.11 -10.24
C LEU A 551 20.40 0.49 -9.27
N TYR A 552 20.73 1.78 -9.20
CA TYR A 552 21.82 2.28 -8.35
C TYR A 552 21.32 3.11 -7.15
N GLY A 553 20.03 3.42 -7.10
CA GLY A 553 19.47 4.17 -5.99
C GLY A 553 17.97 4.04 -5.83
N MET A 554 17.50 4.46 -4.67
CA MET A 554 16.07 4.53 -4.35
C MET A 554 15.51 5.94 -4.59
N PRO A 555 14.38 6.09 -5.31
CA PRO A 555 13.76 7.39 -5.53
C PRO A 555 13.37 8.05 -4.21
N TYR A 556 13.68 9.33 -4.08
CA TYR A 556 13.23 10.16 -2.97
C TYR A 556 12.33 11.29 -3.44
N GLY A 557 12.71 11.96 -4.54
CA GLY A 557 12.00 13.10 -5.09
C GLY A 557 12.21 13.31 -6.57
N VAL A 558 11.20 13.91 -7.20
CA VAL A 558 11.23 14.34 -8.60
C VAL A 558 11.01 15.84 -8.67
N ASP A 559 11.61 16.44 -9.68
CA ASP A 559 11.36 17.81 -10.07
C ASP A 559 11.03 17.90 -11.56
N VAL A 560 10.01 18.70 -11.87
CA VAL A 560 9.48 18.96 -13.20
C VAL A 560 9.07 20.42 -13.29
N GLN A 561 9.14 21.04 -14.47
CA GLN A 561 8.71 22.42 -14.65
C GLN A 561 7.18 22.53 -14.78
N ALA A 562 6.64 23.65 -14.32
CA ALA A 562 5.24 24.03 -14.47
C ALA A 562 5.09 25.55 -14.70
N MET A 563 3.90 25.97 -15.11
CA MET A 563 3.58 27.39 -15.29
C MET A 563 2.77 27.90 -14.10
N TYR A 564 3.37 28.82 -13.36
CA TYR A 564 2.75 29.55 -12.25
C TYR A 564 2.09 30.82 -12.75
N TYR A 565 0.96 31.18 -12.13
CA TYR A 565 0.27 32.43 -12.45
C TYR A 565 -0.31 33.12 -11.23
N ASN A 566 -0.38 34.44 -11.31
CA ASN A 566 -1.02 35.25 -10.29
C ASN A 566 -2.51 35.44 -10.62
N LYS A 567 -3.39 34.78 -9.87
CA LYS A 567 -4.85 34.81 -9.97
C LYS A 567 -5.46 36.21 -9.82
N GLN A 568 -4.73 37.16 -9.24
CA GLN A 568 -5.19 38.55 -9.13
C GLN A 568 -4.94 39.34 -10.41
N LEU A 569 -3.87 39.00 -11.14
CA LEU A 569 -3.51 39.63 -12.41
C LEU A 569 -4.24 38.96 -13.58
N VAL A 570 -4.48 37.65 -13.50
CA VAL A 570 -5.12 36.87 -14.57
C VAL A 570 -6.31 36.08 -14.04
N GLN A 571 -7.49 36.37 -14.58
CA GLN A 571 -8.74 35.68 -14.23
C GLN A 571 -8.94 34.40 -15.05
N ASP A 572 -8.69 34.48 -16.37
CA ASP A 572 -8.79 33.36 -17.30
C ASP A 572 -7.38 33.00 -17.79
N PRO A 573 -6.76 31.96 -17.23
CA PRO A 573 -5.37 31.67 -17.55
C PRO A 573 -5.19 31.19 -18.99
N ILE A 574 -4.14 31.67 -19.66
CA ILE A 574 -3.71 31.21 -20.97
C ILE A 574 -2.96 29.89 -20.86
N GLY A 575 -3.02 29.08 -21.93
CA GLY A 575 -2.40 27.74 -21.97
C GLY A 575 -1.55 27.47 -23.21
N THR A 576 -1.31 28.46 -24.08
CA THR A 576 -0.56 28.26 -25.34
C THR A 576 0.52 29.32 -25.55
N LEU A 577 1.56 28.96 -26.31
CA LEU A 577 2.62 29.90 -26.72
C LEU A 577 2.06 31.06 -27.57
N ASP A 578 1.06 30.81 -28.40
CA ASP A 578 0.38 31.84 -29.20
C ASP A 578 -0.34 32.87 -28.31
N ASP A 579 -0.96 32.42 -27.23
CA ASP A 579 -1.60 33.30 -26.26
C ASP A 579 -0.58 34.13 -25.49
N ILE A 580 0.57 33.53 -25.10
CA ILE A 580 1.67 34.24 -24.45
C ILE A 580 2.15 35.38 -25.35
N ALA A 581 2.44 35.09 -26.62
CA ALA A 581 2.88 36.09 -27.58
C ALA A 581 1.85 37.20 -27.83
N ARG A 582 0.54 36.87 -27.77
CA ARG A 582 -0.55 37.82 -28.03
C ARG A 582 -0.91 38.71 -26.84
N PHE A 583 -0.81 38.22 -25.60
CA PHE A 583 -1.38 38.89 -24.43
C PHE A 583 -0.35 39.45 -23.44
N ALA A 584 0.95 39.27 -23.71
CA ALA A 584 2.04 39.73 -22.85
C ALA A 584 1.99 41.23 -22.50
N ASP A 585 1.55 42.09 -23.42
CA ASP A 585 1.62 43.56 -23.31
C ASP A 585 0.41 44.21 -22.62
N VAL A 586 -0.74 43.52 -22.56
CA VAL A 586 -1.99 44.10 -22.02
C VAL A 586 -2.47 43.40 -20.75
N ASN A 587 -2.31 42.08 -20.62
CA ASN A 587 -2.99 41.30 -19.56
C ASN A 587 -2.15 40.18 -18.91
N ALA A 588 -1.05 39.74 -19.55
CA ALA A 588 -0.33 38.54 -19.13
C ALA A 588 1.20 38.65 -19.25
N PRO A 589 1.88 39.64 -18.63
CA PRO A 589 3.34 39.70 -18.67
C PRO A 589 3.95 38.37 -18.18
N THR A 590 4.91 37.82 -18.92
CA THR A 590 5.36 36.44 -18.73
C THR A 590 6.88 36.40 -18.58
N ALA A 591 7.34 35.74 -17.51
CA ALA A 591 8.75 35.45 -17.25
C ALA A 591 9.08 34.02 -17.72
N ILE A 592 10.03 33.92 -18.66
CA ILE A 592 10.51 32.65 -19.23
C ILE A 592 12.01 32.55 -18.98
N GLN A 593 12.44 31.39 -18.50
CA GLN A 593 13.86 31.13 -18.32
C GLN A 593 14.53 30.71 -19.64
N SER A 594 15.68 31.31 -19.95
CA SER A 594 16.54 30.87 -21.06
C SER A 594 17.62 29.89 -20.59
N GLY A 595 18.14 29.11 -21.52
CA GLY A 595 19.10 28.03 -21.27
C GLY A 595 18.55 26.71 -21.80
N PHE A 596 19.44 25.76 -22.09
CA PHE A 596 19.07 24.50 -22.73
C PHE A 596 18.14 23.68 -21.86
N ASP A 597 18.55 23.38 -20.63
CA ASP A 597 17.78 22.54 -19.72
C ASP A 597 16.44 23.19 -19.34
N ALA A 598 16.49 24.46 -18.93
CA ALA A 598 15.31 25.24 -18.53
C ALA A 598 14.32 25.53 -19.68
N GLY A 599 14.81 25.57 -20.92
CA GLY A 599 14.02 25.82 -22.12
C GLY A 599 13.68 24.57 -22.91
N TYR A 600 14.12 23.39 -22.47
CA TYR A 600 13.94 22.12 -23.21
C TYR A 600 12.46 21.84 -23.48
N TRP A 601 11.58 22.18 -22.54
CA TRP A 601 10.14 21.98 -22.70
C TRP A 601 9.57 22.61 -23.96
N GLY A 602 10.17 23.70 -24.45
CA GLY A 602 9.75 24.36 -25.69
C GLY A 602 10.04 23.53 -26.93
N LEU A 603 11.03 22.63 -26.94
CA LEU A 603 11.35 21.80 -28.11
C LEU A 603 10.19 20.86 -28.44
N SER A 604 9.63 20.18 -27.43
CA SER A 604 8.46 19.31 -27.60
C SER A 604 7.23 20.04 -28.13
N ALA A 605 7.05 21.30 -27.73
CA ALA A 605 5.98 22.17 -28.23
C ALA A 605 6.05 22.42 -29.75
N PHE A 606 7.25 22.27 -30.35
CA PHE A 606 7.55 22.46 -31.77
C PHE A 606 7.81 21.15 -32.54
N GLY A 607 7.47 19.99 -31.96
CA GLY A 607 7.43 18.72 -32.68
C GLY A 607 8.58 17.76 -32.37
N ASP A 608 9.29 17.97 -31.25
CA ASP A 608 10.20 16.97 -30.65
C ASP A 608 9.38 15.82 -30.02
N ASP A 609 8.65 15.06 -30.85
CA ASP A 609 7.82 13.91 -30.44
C ASP A 609 8.70 12.65 -30.29
N LEU A 610 9.79 12.79 -29.53
CA LEU A 610 10.85 11.80 -29.45
C LEU A 610 10.52 10.66 -28.50
N PRO A 611 10.88 9.41 -28.86
CA PRO A 611 10.83 8.31 -27.89
C PRO A 611 11.71 8.64 -26.68
N PRO A 612 11.30 8.24 -25.47
CA PRO A 612 11.91 8.72 -24.23
C PRO A 612 13.40 8.39 -24.21
N ALA A 613 14.20 9.35 -23.73
CA ALA A 613 15.57 9.08 -23.32
C ALA A 613 15.61 7.76 -22.53
N ALA A 614 16.33 6.77 -23.04
CA ALA A 614 16.30 5.44 -22.47
C ALA A 614 17.46 5.29 -21.48
N THR A 615 17.15 5.35 -20.19
CA THR A 615 18.04 4.92 -19.12
C THR A 615 17.82 3.43 -18.85
N GLY A 616 18.79 2.58 -19.19
CA GLY A 616 18.87 1.17 -18.78
C GLY A 616 17.72 0.24 -19.19
N ALA A 617 16.58 0.28 -18.47
CA ALA A 617 15.45 -0.63 -18.67
C ALA A 617 14.72 -0.39 -20.01
N ASN A 618 14.46 0.87 -20.35
CA ASN A 618 13.75 1.23 -21.58
C ASN A 618 14.60 0.99 -22.84
N SER A 619 15.93 1.00 -22.72
CA SER A 619 16.85 0.70 -23.83
C SER A 619 16.85 -0.80 -24.17
N ALA A 620 16.78 -1.65 -23.14
CA ALA A 620 16.76 -3.11 -23.29
C ALA A 620 15.46 -3.61 -23.91
N GLU A 621 14.31 -3.07 -23.50
CA GLU A 621 13.00 -3.38 -24.10
C GLU A 621 12.91 -2.96 -25.58
N MET A 622 13.66 -1.92 -25.96
CA MET A 622 13.79 -1.47 -27.35
C MET A 622 14.94 -2.15 -28.12
N GLY A 623 15.65 -3.10 -27.51
CA GLY A 623 16.75 -3.85 -28.14
C GLY A 623 18.02 -3.02 -28.40
N MET A 624 18.23 -1.93 -27.65
CA MET A 624 19.41 -1.08 -27.75
C MET A 624 20.45 -1.42 -26.67
N GLU A 625 21.73 -1.45 -27.07
CA GLU A 625 22.85 -1.84 -26.19
C GLU A 625 23.38 -0.71 -25.27
N SER A 626 22.95 0.54 -25.48
CA SER A 626 23.47 1.73 -24.77
C SER A 626 22.37 2.71 -24.39
N SER A 627 22.52 3.40 -23.25
CA SER A 627 21.65 4.53 -22.87
C SER A 627 21.78 5.66 -23.90
N TYR A 628 20.66 6.25 -24.32
CA TYR A 628 20.67 7.31 -25.33
C TYR A 628 19.79 8.50 -24.97
N PHE A 629 20.18 9.67 -25.47
CA PHE A 629 19.37 10.88 -25.51
C PHE A 629 19.20 11.29 -26.98
N SER A 630 18.04 11.84 -27.34
CA SER A 630 17.77 12.28 -28.71
C SER A 630 17.36 13.75 -28.70
N LEU A 631 17.71 14.48 -29.76
CA LEU A 631 17.41 15.90 -29.91
C LEU A 631 16.98 16.20 -31.35
N ASP A 632 15.78 16.74 -31.54
CA ASP A 632 15.35 17.26 -32.83
C ASP A 632 15.93 18.65 -33.08
N MET A 633 16.82 18.73 -34.08
CA MET A 633 17.49 19.97 -34.38
C MET A 633 16.57 21.00 -35.04
N GLN A 634 15.54 20.57 -35.78
CA GLN A 634 14.58 21.48 -36.38
C GLN A 634 13.64 22.07 -35.33
N ALA A 635 13.16 21.25 -34.39
CA ALA A 635 12.36 21.73 -33.28
C ALA A 635 13.12 22.74 -32.42
N MET A 636 14.42 22.52 -32.19
CA MET A 636 15.27 23.48 -31.49
C MET A 636 15.42 24.80 -32.26
N VAL A 637 15.56 24.76 -33.59
CA VAL A 637 15.59 25.96 -34.44
C VAL A 637 14.29 26.74 -34.32
N ASP A 638 13.14 26.06 -34.42
CA ASP A 638 11.83 26.69 -34.40
C ASP A 638 11.51 27.28 -33.02
N TRP A 639 11.90 26.61 -31.94
CA TRP A 639 11.79 27.11 -30.57
C TRP A 639 12.66 28.36 -30.34
N LEU A 640 13.92 28.33 -30.75
CA LEU A 640 14.82 29.47 -30.62
C LEU A 640 14.38 30.65 -31.49
N ASP A 641 13.80 30.40 -32.67
CA ASP A 641 13.19 31.43 -33.50
C ASP A 641 11.98 32.06 -32.80
N TRP A 642 11.11 31.24 -32.19
CA TRP A 642 9.99 31.75 -31.41
C TRP A 642 10.48 32.65 -30.26
N LEU A 643 11.43 32.18 -29.43
CA LEU A 643 12.02 32.97 -28.35
C LEU A 643 12.65 34.27 -28.85
N HIS A 644 13.42 34.19 -29.95
CA HIS A 644 14.07 35.36 -30.55
C HIS A 644 13.07 36.41 -31.02
N ASN A 645 11.91 35.97 -31.51
CA ASN A 645 10.85 36.86 -31.96
C ASN A 645 10.08 37.47 -30.79
N VAL A 646 9.70 36.66 -29.79
CA VAL A 646 8.86 37.14 -28.67
C VAL A 646 9.62 37.97 -27.64
N GLN A 647 10.95 37.83 -27.50
CA GLN A 647 11.75 38.60 -26.53
C GLN A 647 11.62 40.13 -26.69
N ASN A 648 11.23 40.60 -27.88
CA ASN A 648 11.03 42.02 -28.17
C ASN A 648 9.60 42.52 -27.89
N THR A 649 8.71 41.62 -27.45
CA THR A 649 7.32 41.95 -27.11
C THR A 649 7.25 42.58 -25.73
N PRO A 650 6.63 43.77 -25.56
CA PRO A 650 6.44 44.36 -24.24
C PRO A 650 5.74 43.37 -23.29
N GLY A 651 6.29 43.21 -22.08
CA GLY A 651 5.75 42.28 -21.08
C GLY A 651 6.31 40.86 -21.13
N ILE A 652 7.12 40.50 -22.14
CA ILE A 652 7.94 39.28 -22.11
C ILE A 652 9.28 39.57 -21.43
N LEU A 653 9.62 38.78 -20.42
CA LEU A 653 10.94 38.77 -19.78
C LEU A 653 11.57 37.39 -20.03
N ILE A 654 12.61 37.36 -20.86
CA ILE A 654 13.46 36.17 -21.04
C ILE A 654 14.80 36.44 -20.38
N SER A 655 15.23 35.57 -19.47
CA SER A 655 16.51 35.72 -18.77
C SER A 655 17.07 34.38 -18.31
N ALA A 656 18.40 34.28 -18.25
CA ALA A 656 19.09 33.20 -17.56
C ALA A 656 19.19 33.47 -16.05
N ASP A 657 18.97 34.71 -15.62
CA ASP A 657 18.99 35.10 -14.21
C ASP A 657 17.67 34.72 -13.53
N TYR A 658 17.70 33.59 -12.85
CA TYR A 658 16.57 33.09 -12.06
C TYR A 658 16.06 34.12 -11.05
N ALA A 659 16.94 34.85 -10.36
CA ALA A 659 16.53 35.81 -9.33
C ALA A 659 15.72 36.95 -9.94
N GLN A 660 16.09 37.39 -11.16
CA GLN A 660 15.34 38.38 -11.90
C GLN A 660 13.92 37.89 -12.27
N LEU A 661 13.80 36.66 -12.76
CA LEU A 661 12.51 36.07 -13.12
C LEU A 661 11.62 35.92 -11.88
N TRP A 662 12.18 35.39 -10.80
CA TRP A 662 11.53 35.19 -9.52
C TRP A 662 11.03 36.52 -8.91
N ASP A 663 11.87 37.55 -8.89
CA ASP A 663 11.51 38.87 -8.39
C ASP A 663 10.45 39.55 -9.27
N SER A 664 10.48 39.32 -10.58
CA SER A 664 9.46 39.86 -11.48
C SER A 664 8.06 39.33 -11.15
N PHE A 665 7.94 38.03 -10.86
CA PHE A 665 6.67 37.39 -10.54
C PHE A 665 6.15 37.79 -9.15
N ARG A 666 7.02 37.74 -8.13
CA ARG A 666 6.66 38.16 -6.76
C ARG A 666 6.34 39.64 -6.66
N GLY A 667 7.05 40.46 -7.43
CA GLY A 667 6.83 41.90 -7.55
C GLY A 667 5.62 42.26 -8.42
N GLU A 668 4.84 41.27 -8.88
CA GLU A 668 3.64 41.46 -9.71
C GLU A 668 3.93 42.16 -11.06
N SER A 669 5.20 42.21 -11.48
CA SER A 669 5.62 42.72 -12.79
C SER A 669 5.46 41.67 -13.89
N SER A 670 5.50 40.39 -13.52
CA SER A 670 5.13 39.25 -14.34
C SER A 670 3.87 38.59 -13.76
N ALA A 671 2.86 38.38 -14.61
CA ALA A 671 1.66 37.64 -14.29
C ALA A 671 1.86 36.11 -14.36
N TYR A 672 2.84 35.67 -15.15
CA TYR A 672 3.22 34.28 -15.33
C TYR A 672 4.70 34.05 -15.07
N TYR A 673 5.02 32.87 -14.55
CA TYR A 673 6.37 32.39 -14.29
C TYR A 673 6.48 30.91 -14.59
N ILE A 674 7.44 30.50 -15.41
CA ILE A 674 7.74 29.09 -15.66
C ILE A 674 8.93 28.69 -14.79
N GLY A 675 8.76 27.65 -13.97
CA GLY A 675 9.78 27.26 -12.99
C GLY A 675 9.62 25.84 -12.46
N SER A 676 10.59 25.44 -11.64
CA SER A 676 10.65 24.13 -10.96
C SER A 676 9.40 23.87 -10.10
N SER A 677 8.99 22.62 -9.95
CA SER A 677 7.93 22.20 -9.03
C SER A 677 8.35 22.39 -7.56
N ALA A 678 9.65 22.34 -7.26
CA ALA A 678 10.20 22.49 -5.91
C ALA A 678 9.93 23.86 -5.29
N VAL A 679 9.68 24.87 -6.12
CA VAL A 679 9.49 26.25 -5.67
C VAL A 679 8.03 26.59 -5.32
N TRP A 680 7.08 25.73 -5.70
CA TRP A 680 5.64 25.93 -5.51
C TRP A 680 5.30 26.31 -4.06
N TYR A 681 5.80 25.51 -3.11
CA TYR A 681 5.47 25.69 -1.70
C TYR A 681 6.00 27.01 -1.16
N ALA A 682 7.22 27.40 -1.58
CA ALA A 682 7.79 28.69 -1.21
C ALA A 682 6.94 29.84 -1.77
N LEU A 683 6.55 29.76 -3.04
CA LEU A 683 5.66 30.75 -3.65
C LEU A 683 4.30 30.82 -2.94
N GLU A 684 3.72 29.69 -2.56
CA GLU A 684 2.44 29.66 -1.85
C GLU A 684 2.54 30.29 -0.46
N GLN A 685 3.61 30.03 0.29
CA GLN A 685 3.84 30.64 1.60
C GLN A 685 4.08 32.16 1.51
N GLU A 686 4.75 32.62 0.45
CA GLU A 686 5.03 34.04 0.25
C GLU A 686 3.84 34.83 -0.30
N LEU A 687 3.11 34.26 -1.27
CA LEU A 687 2.05 34.95 -2.02
C LEU A 687 0.63 34.66 -1.51
N GLY A 688 0.42 33.52 -0.85
CA GLY A 688 -0.90 33.01 -0.47
C GLY A 688 -1.55 32.15 -1.56
N SER A 689 -2.24 31.09 -1.15
CA SER A 689 -2.90 30.13 -2.04
C SER A 689 -4.04 30.74 -2.86
N GLU A 690 -4.60 31.86 -2.38
CA GLU A 690 -5.62 32.65 -3.09
C GLU A 690 -5.05 33.42 -4.28
N LYS A 691 -3.74 33.73 -4.27
CA LYS A 691 -3.07 34.46 -5.34
C LYS A 691 -2.38 33.55 -6.33
N LEU A 692 -1.88 32.41 -5.89
CA LEU A 692 -1.05 31.55 -6.71
C LEU A 692 -1.88 30.44 -7.38
N GLY A 693 -1.72 30.28 -8.69
CA GLY A 693 -2.21 29.13 -9.43
C GLY A 693 -1.09 28.43 -10.19
N VAL A 694 -1.33 27.17 -10.54
CA VAL A 694 -0.41 26.32 -11.31
C VAL A 694 -1.16 25.76 -12.50
N LEU A 695 -0.47 25.68 -13.62
CA LEU A 695 -0.91 25.11 -14.89
C LEU A 695 0.18 24.18 -15.40
N LYS A 696 -0.20 23.29 -16.32
CA LYS A 696 0.76 22.64 -17.21
C LYS A 696 1.56 23.67 -18.00
N LEU A 697 2.69 23.23 -18.55
CA LEU A 697 3.47 24.05 -19.46
C LEU A 697 2.64 24.45 -20.70
N PRO A 698 2.89 25.63 -21.29
CA PRO A 698 2.13 26.11 -22.43
C PRO A 698 2.27 25.17 -23.63
N ALA A 699 1.16 24.80 -24.28
CA ALA A 699 1.19 24.04 -25.52
C ALA A 699 1.70 24.89 -26.69
N GLY A 700 2.44 24.26 -27.61
CA GLY A 700 2.99 24.88 -28.81
C GLY A 700 2.20 24.54 -30.07
N PRO A 701 2.68 24.98 -31.25
CA PRO A 701 2.00 24.75 -32.52
C PRO A 701 1.93 23.28 -32.95
N GLN A 702 2.78 22.41 -32.39
CA GLN A 702 2.84 20.99 -32.74
C GLN A 702 2.33 20.04 -31.64
N GLY A 703 2.04 20.54 -30.43
CA GLY A 703 1.56 19.68 -29.35
C GLY A 703 1.76 20.24 -27.94
N GLU A 704 1.61 19.36 -26.97
CA GLU A 704 1.87 19.63 -25.54
C GLU A 704 3.37 19.82 -25.29
N SER A 705 3.69 20.49 -24.19
CA SER A 705 5.06 20.72 -23.76
C SER A 705 5.47 19.76 -22.64
N HIS A 706 6.65 19.16 -22.80
CA HIS A 706 7.22 18.12 -21.93
C HIS A 706 8.58 18.58 -21.39
N ALA A 707 8.68 18.78 -20.08
CA ALA A 707 9.94 19.15 -19.43
C ALA A 707 10.90 17.97 -19.26
N LEU A 708 12.17 18.29 -18.95
CA LEU A 708 13.11 17.30 -18.45
C LEU A 708 12.79 16.95 -16.99
N LEU A 709 12.64 15.65 -16.72
CA LEU A 709 12.45 15.11 -15.38
C LEU A 709 13.79 14.98 -14.68
N HIS A 710 13.86 15.53 -13.48
CA HIS A 710 15.01 15.40 -12.60
C HIS A 710 14.68 14.61 -11.35
N THR A 711 15.30 13.44 -11.20
CA THR A 711 15.14 12.61 -10.00
C THR A 711 16.32 12.79 -9.04
N THR A 712 16.01 12.94 -7.76
CA THR A 712 16.94 12.82 -6.64
C THR A 712 16.66 11.51 -5.89
N GLY A 713 17.72 10.78 -5.56
CA GLY A 713 17.61 9.50 -4.87
C GLY A 713 18.73 9.26 -3.86
N PHE A 714 18.58 8.18 -3.10
CA PHE A 714 19.64 7.63 -2.26
C PHE A 714 20.47 6.66 -3.08
N LEU A 715 21.70 7.05 -3.42
CA LEU A 715 22.68 6.18 -4.08
C LEU A 715 23.56 5.50 -3.04
N PHE A 716 23.88 4.23 -3.27
CA PHE A 716 24.51 3.38 -2.25
C PHE A 716 26.01 3.25 -2.47
N ASN A 717 26.83 3.59 -1.47
CA ASN A 717 28.30 3.52 -1.58
C ASN A 717 28.76 2.10 -1.90
N ALA A 718 29.58 1.93 -2.94
CA ALA A 718 30.10 0.64 -3.37
C ALA A 718 30.90 -0.15 -2.31
N ASN A 719 31.49 0.56 -1.35
CA ASN A 719 32.32 -0.03 -0.29
C ASN A 719 31.57 -0.23 1.04
N ALA A 720 30.27 0.05 1.08
CA ALA A 720 29.46 -0.26 2.24
C ALA A 720 29.39 -1.78 2.44
N SER A 721 29.68 -2.25 3.66
CA SER A 721 29.50 -3.67 4.03
C SER A 721 28.03 -4.07 3.93
N ASP A 722 27.73 -5.37 3.82
CA ASP A 722 26.34 -5.86 3.77
C ASP A 722 25.51 -5.36 4.97
N ALA A 723 26.06 -5.39 6.19
CA ALA A 723 25.36 -4.88 7.36
C ALA A 723 25.05 -3.37 7.26
N GLN A 724 25.97 -2.60 6.67
CA GLN A 724 25.78 -1.16 6.46
C GLN A 724 24.77 -0.88 5.33
N MET A 725 24.74 -1.76 4.32
CA MET A 725 23.77 -1.72 3.23
C MET A 725 22.35 -1.95 3.74
N GLU A 726 22.14 -2.92 4.62
CA GLU A 726 20.84 -3.17 5.24
C GLU A 726 20.33 -1.96 6.05
N LEU A 727 21.22 -1.30 6.80
CA LEU A 727 20.88 -0.06 7.51
C LEU A 727 20.51 1.06 6.54
N ALA A 728 21.31 1.24 5.49
CA ALA A 728 21.09 2.26 4.46
C ALA A 728 19.77 2.04 3.69
N LEU A 729 19.47 0.81 3.29
CA LEU A 729 18.23 0.42 2.64
C LEU A 729 17.05 0.69 3.57
N LYS A 730 17.14 0.31 4.84
CA LYS A 730 16.08 0.57 5.82
C LYS A 730 15.75 2.05 5.95
N PHE A 731 16.75 2.93 5.99
CA PHE A 731 16.53 4.37 5.99
C PHE A 731 15.91 4.84 4.66
N ALA A 732 16.41 4.37 3.53
CA ALA A 732 15.90 4.75 2.21
C ALA A 732 14.42 4.32 2.02
N HIS A 733 14.05 3.10 2.43
CA HIS A 733 12.66 2.63 2.45
C HIS A 733 11.77 3.48 3.34
N PHE A 734 12.24 3.84 4.54
CA PHE A 734 11.49 4.74 5.40
C PHE A 734 11.25 6.10 4.72
N ALA A 735 12.32 6.71 4.20
CA ALA A 735 12.27 8.01 3.54
C ALA A 735 11.36 8.03 2.30
N SER A 736 11.23 6.89 1.62
CA SER A 736 10.42 6.71 0.42
C SER A 736 9.04 6.10 0.70
N SER A 737 8.72 5.86 1.98
CA SER A 737 7.45 5.28 2.41
C SER A 737 6.27 6.22 2.11
N LEU A 738 5.06 5.65 2.01
CA LEU A 738 3.83 6.42 1.82
C LEU A 738 3.70 7.55 2.88
N ASP A 739 3.94 7.23 4.15
CA ASP A 739 3.80 8.20 5.25
C ASP A 739 4.83 9.34 5.14
N SER A 740 6.11 9.02 4.90
CA SER A 740 7.14 10.04 4.72
C SER A 740 6.88 10.90 3.48
N GLN A 741 6.49 10.29 2.36
CA GLN A 741 6.22 11.02 1.12
C GLN A 741 4.95 11.87 1.22
N GLN A 742 3.91 11.40 1.92
CA GLN A 742 2.71 12.19 2.16
C GLN A 742 2.96 13.33 3.15
N MET A 743 3.83 13.13 4.13
CA MET A 743 4.30 14.22 4.99
C MET A 743 5.10 15.25 4.19
N LEU A 744 6.07 14.81 3.39
CA LEU A 744 6.91 15.69 2.59
C LEU A 744 6.05 16.54 1.64
N MET A 745 5.07 15.93 0.98
CA MET A 745 4.11 16.65 0.15
C MET A 745 3.33 17.71 0.94
N LYS A 746 2.82 17.38 2.14
CA LYS A 746 1.98 18.30 2.91
C LYS A 746 2.75 19.41 3.63
N GLN A 747 3.97 19.14 4.08
CA GLN A 747 4.73 20.03 4.97
C GLN A 747 5.82 20.82 4.26
N VAL A 748 6.36 20.29 3.16
CA VAL A 748 7.41 20.93 2.38
C VAL A 748 7.08 21.01 0.88
N GLY A 749 5.86 20.62 0.48
CA GLY A 749 5.35 20.73 -0.90
C GLY A 749 6.13 19.91 -1.92
N HIS A 750 6.73 18.83 -1.47
CA HIS A 750 7.55 17.97 -2.30
C HIS A 750 6.69 17.13 -3.26
N THR A 751 7.09 17.05 -4.53
CA THR A 751 6.44 16.17 -5.50
C THR A 751 6.76 14.71 -5.14
N PRO A 752 5.74 13.89 -4.82
CA PRO A 752 5.98 12.55 -4.31
C PRO A 752 6.48 11.61 -5.41
N VAL A 753 7.37 10.69 -5.05
CA VAL A 753 7.76 9.57 -5.92
C VAL A 753 6.97 8.30 -5.66
N ASN A 754 6.25 8.23 -4.55
CA ASN A 754 5.46 7.07 -4.16
C ASN A 754 4.04 7.18 -4.75
N VAL A 755 3.66 6.21 -5.58
CA VAL A 755 2.37 6.20 -6.32
C VAL A 755 1.15 6.09 -5.40
N GLY A 756 1.34 5.63 -4.16
CA GLY A 756 0.27 5.56 -3.17
C GLY A 756 -0.08 6.90 -2.53
N VAL A 757 0.74 7.94 -2.72
CA VAL A 757 0.48 9.27 -2.15
C VAL A 757 -0.73 9.87 -2.84
N ASN A 758 -1.81 10.09 -2.07
CA ASN A 758 -2.98 10.79 -2.56
C ASN A 758 -2.63 12.26 -2.88
N THR A 759 -2.51 12.55 -4.18
CA THR A 759 -2.44 13.88 -4.74
C THR A 759 -3.87 14.32 -5.08
N ASP A 760 -4.44 15.23 -4.28
CA ASP A 760 -5.81 15.70 -4.51
C ASP A 760 -5.99 16.08 -6.00
N SER A 761 -6.96 15.44 -6.69
CA SER A 761 -7.12 15.49 -8.16
C SER A 761 -7.28 16.89 -8.79
N THR A 762 -7.35 17.94 -7.98
CA THR A 762 -7.53 19.34 -8.40
C THR A 762 -6.44 20.28 -7.85
N GLY A 763 -5.43 19.76 -7.15
CA GLY A 763 -4.36 20.54 -6.52
C GLY A 763 -3.09 20.68 -7.38
N PRO A 764 -2.22 21.65 -7.09
CA PRO A 764 -0.93 21.86 -7.78
C PRO A 764 -0.03 20.63 -7.85
N VAL A 765 0.02 19.83 -6.78
CA VAL A 765 0.80 18.59 -6.77
C VAL A 765 0.25 17.54 -7.74
N ALA A 766 -1.06 17.51 -8.01
CA ALA A 766 -1.61 16.64 -9.03
C ALA A 766 -1.19 17.06 -10.44
N ILE A 767 -1.02 18.37 -10.69
CA ILE A 767 -0.45 18.87 -11.94
C ILE A 767 1.00 18.41 -12.07
N PHE A 768 1.81 18.52 -11.02
CA PHE A 768 3.20 18.05 -11.04
C PHE A 768 3.27 16.54 -11.27
N ALA A 769 2.46 15.75 -10.57
CA ALA A 769 2.41 14.30 -10.75
C ALA A 769 2.06 13.92 -12.21
N GLN A 770 1.06 14.60 -12.80
CA GLN A 770 0.73 14.40 -14.21
C GLN A 770 1.89 14.82 -15.14
N SER A 771 2.54 15.94 -14.87
CA SER A 771 3.70 16.39 -15.65
C SER A 771 4.87 15.42 -15.55
N VAL A 772 5.06 14.70 -14.43
CA VAL A 772 6.12 13.70 -14.27
C VAL A 772 5.90 12.48 -15.18
N ASP A 773 4.66 12.02 -15.32
CA ASP A 773 4.31 10.90 -16.20
C ASP A 773 4.59 11.24 -17.68
N GLU A 774 4.40 12.51 -18.03
CA GLU A 774 4.59 13.04 -19.38
C GLU A 774 6.02 13.58 -19.62
N ALA A 775 6.87 13.67 -18.59
CA ALA A 775 8.21 14.27 -18.69
C ALA A 775 9.25 13.31 -19.29
N ILE A 776 10.28 13.89 -19.91
CA ILE A 776 11.38 13.16 -20.52
C ILE A 776 12.52 13.06 -19.50
N ILE A 777 13.04 11.85 -19.24
CA ILE A 777 14.18 11.69 -18.32
C ILE A 777 15.37 12.51 -18.86
N GLY A 778 15.95 13.36 -18.01
CA GLY A 778 17.08 14.22 -18.37
C GLY A 778 18.30 13.44 -18.90
N PRO A 779 19.16 14.07 -19.71
CA PRO A 779 20.43 13.46 -20.11
C PRO A 779 21.29 13.16 -18.86
N ILE A 780 22.08 12.08 -18.92
CA ILE A 780 22.87 11.59 -17.78
C ILE A 780 24.37 11.70 -18.03
N GLY A 781 25.16 11.72 -16.96
CA GLY A 781 26.62 11.70 -17.01
C GLY A 781 27.22 12.84 -17.83
N GLN A 782 28.21 12.51 -18.68
CA GLN A 782 28.89 13.51 -19.50
C GLN A 782 27.97 14.15 -20.55
N LEU A 783 26.94 13.45 -21.03
CA LEU A 783 25.97 14.01 -21.98
C LEU A 783 25.24 15.22 -21.41
N ALA A 784 24.83 15.15 -20.13
CA ALA A 784 24.16 16.26 -19.45
C ALA A 784 25.01 17.53 -19.48
N THR A 785 26.27 17.42 -19.07
CA THR A 785 27.21 18.55 -19.03
C THR A 785 27.50 19.13 -20.41
N LEU A 786 27.59 18.26 -21.43
CA LEU A 786 27.87 18.68 -22.80
C LEU A 786 26.67 19.38 -23.45
N LEU A 787 25.47 18.85 -23.25
CA LEU A 787 24.23 19.44 -23.76
C LEU A 787 23.92 20.78 -23.09
N ASP A 788 24.11 20.88 -21.78
CA ASP A 788 24.03 22.16 -21.06
C ASP A 788 25.00 23.17 -21.67
N SER A 789 26.29 22.83 -21.79
CA SER A 789 27.29 23.79 -22.26
C SER A 789 27.10 24.21 -23.72
N ALA A 790 26.81 23.27 -24.62
CA ALA A 790 26.67 23.55 -26.05
C ALA A 790 25.30 24.17 -26.36
N GLY A 791 24.26 23.73 -25.66
CA GLY A 791 22.91 24.24 -25.77
C GLY A 791 22.77 25.64 -25.16
N ASP A 792 23.26 25.90 -23.95
CA ASP A 792 23.25 27.24 -23.33
C ASP A 792 23.95 28.24 -24.26
N LYS A 793 25.08 27.85 -24.87
CA LYS A 793 25.74 28.67 -25.88
C LYS A 793 24.84 28.96 -27.09
N ALA A 794 24.06 27.99 -27.57
CA ALA A 794 23.12 28.23 -28.67
C ALA A 794 22.01 29.21 -28.30
N TYR A 795 21.51 29.16 -27.05
CA TYR A 795 20.59 30.15 -26.51
C TYR A 795 21.23 31.55 -26.45
N ASP A 796 22.44 31.67 -25.92
CA ASP A 796 23.18 32.93 -25.85
C ASP A 796 23.45 33.50 -27.25
N ASP A 797 23.90 32.67 -28.19
CA ASP A 797 24.15 33.06 -29.57
C ASP A 797 22.90 33.70 -30.21
N VAL A 798 21.70 33.16 -29.94
CA VAL A 798 20.44 33.66 -30.51
C VAL A 798 19.84 34.85 -29.75
N LEU A 799 19.78 34.77 -28.43
CA LEU A 799 19.05 35.72 -27.59
C LEU A 799 19.91 36.92 -27.18
N VAL A 800 21.22 36.72 -27.02
CA VAL A 800 22.16 37.78 -26.63
C VAL A 800 22.90 38.32 -27.85
N ASP A 801 23.49 37.45 -28.66
CA ASP A 801 24.33 37.86 -29.81
C ASP A 801 23.52 38.10 -31.10
N GLY A 802 22.25 37.71 -31.13
CA GLY A 802 21.35 37.93 -32.27
C GLY A 802 21.70 37.09 -33.51
N LEU A 803 22.38 35.97 -33.33
CA LEU A 803 22.68 35.01 -34.38
C LEU A 803 21.38 34.35 -34.87
N GLN A 804 21.34 34.00 -36.15
CA GLN A 804 20.20 33.26 -36.71
C GLN A 804 20.07 31.88 -36.04
N PRO A 805 18.87 31.47 -35.60
CA PRO A 805 18.65 30.20 -34.89
C PRO A 805 19.24 28.98 -35.60
N SER A 806 19.04 28.85 -36.90
CA SER A 806 19.61 27.75 -37.69
C SER A 806 21.14 27.69 -37.67
N VAL A 807 21.81 28.84 -37.56
CA VAL A 807 23.28 28.92 -37.49
C VAL A 807 23.76 28.55 -36.08
N ALA A 808 23.09 29.04 -35.04
CA ALA A 808 23.41 28.69 -33.66
C ALA A 808 23.26 27.17 -33.40
N VAL A 809 22.15 26.58 -33.84
CA VAL A 809 21.89 25.14 -33.71
C VAL A 809 22.88 24.30 -34.55
N SER A 810 23.26 24.78 -35.75
CA SER A 810 24.32 24.15 -36.55
C SER A 810 25.69 24.21 -35.85
N ASN A 811 26.01 25.32 -35.18
CA ASN A 811 27.26 25.44 -34.40
C ASN A 811 27.26 24.47 -33.21
N MET A 812 26.15 24.36 -32.50
CA MET A 812 25.97 23.38 -31.42
C MET A 812 26.18 21.94 -31.92
N ALA A 813 25.51 21.55 -33.01
CA ALA A 813 25.67 20.23 -33.61
C ALA A 813 27.14 19.93 -33.97
N THR A 814 27.82 20.92 -34.57
CA THR A 814 29.22 20.82 -34.97
C THR A 814 30.14 20.68 -33.76
N GLN A 815 29.91 21.46 -32.70
CA GLN A 815 30.67 21.38 -31.46
C GLN A 815 30.52 20.01 -30.80
N LEU A 816 29.28 19.50 -30.69
CA LEU A 816 29.01 18.18 -30.12
C LEU A 816 29.69 17.07 -30.92
N ALA A 817 29.63 17.14 -32.25
CA ALA A 817 30.28 16.16 -33.12
C ALA A 817 31.81 16.18 -33.03
N GLN A 818 32.42 17.37 -32.91
CA GLN A 818 33.86 17.52 -32.70
C GLN A 818 34.30 16.91 -31.37
N ILE A 819 33.54 17.14 -30.29
CA ILE A 819 33.84 16.58 -28.96
C ILE A 819 33.74 15.04 -28.99
N ALA A 820 32.78 14.48 -29.73
CA ALA A 820 32.61 13.04 -29.88
C ALA A 820 33.74 12.34 -30.67
N GLN A 821 34.67 13.08 -31.30
CA GLN A 821 35.79 12.54 -32.09
C GLN A 821 35.35 11.50 -33.16
N THR A 822 34.20 11.72 -33.80
CA THR A 822 33.65 10.77 -34.77
C THR A 822 34.25 10.97 -36.17
N ASP A 823 34.86 9.92 -36.73
CA ASP A 823 35.54 9.95 -38.05
C ASP A 823 34.58 10.03 -39.26
N VAL A 824 33.27 9.90 -39.07
CA VAL A 824 32.28 9.91 -40.16
C VAL A 824 31.04 10.75 -39.80
N MET A 825 31.06 12.00 -40.24
CA MET A 825 29.95 12.96 -40.26
C MET A 825 29.02 12.73 -41.47
N THR A 826 28.48 11.52 -41.64
CA THR A 826 27.42 11.31 -42.64
C THR A 826 26.13 10.94 -41.93
N PRO A 827 25.13 11.83 -41.90
CA PRO A 827 23.79 11.50 -41.47
C PRO A 827 23.29 10.24 -42.18
N THR A 828 22.43 9.46 -41.52
CA THR A 828 21.72 8.38 -42.19
C THR A 828 20.83 8.93 -43.31
N ALA A 829 20.28 8.05 -44.15
CA ALA A 829 19.34 8.45 -45.20
C ALA A 829 18.09 9.19 -44.65
N ASP A 830 17.83 9.05 -43.35
CA ASP A 830 16.71 9.65 -42.62
C ASP A 830 17.11 10.92 -41.84
N GLY A 831 18.30 11.49 -42.10
CA GLY A 831 18.72 12.78 -41.51
C GLY A 831 19.23 12.70 -40.06
N MET A 832 19.48 11.50 -39.52
CA MET A 832 19.96 11.29 -38.15
C MET A 832 21.49 11.23 -38.08
N LEU A 833 22.10 11.94 -37.12
CA LEU A 833 23.51 11.84 -36.74
C LEU A 833 23.64 11.26 -35.33
N THR A 834 24.34 10.14 -35.21
CA THR A 834 24.58 9.49 -33.90
C THR A 834 25.99 9.79 -33.41
N LEU A 835 26.09 10.39 -32.23
CA LEU A 835 27.33 10.71 -31.53
C LEU A 835 27.49 9.76 -30.32
N ARG A 836 28.72 9.28 -30.09
CA ARG A 836 29.01 8.35 -28.98
C ARG A 836 29.98 8.98 -28.00
N PHE A 837 29.70 8.84 -26.70
CA PHE A 837 30.49 9.33 -25.59
C PHE A 837 30.66 8.20 -24.57
N GLY A 838 31.65 7.32 -24.81
CA GLY A 838 31.75 6.07 -24.06
C GLY A 838 30.54 5.17 -24.31
N ASP A 839 29.87 4.76 -23.23
CA ASP A 839 28.66 3.92 -23.25
C ASP A 839 27.36 4.75 -23.41
N LEU A 840 27.48 6.07 -23.61
CA LEU A 840 26.36 6.97 -23.84
C LEU A 840 26.24 7.34 -25.33
N GLN A 841 25.00 7.46 -25.81
CA GLN A 841 24.69 7.83 -27.18
C GLN A 841 23.83 9.10 -27.26
N LEU A 842 24.16 10.00 -28.17
CA LEU A 842 23.33 11.18 -28.50
C LEU A 842 22.90 11.10 -29.97
N ASN A 843 21.60 11.11 -30.22
CA ASN A 843 21.05 11.14 -31.58
C ASN A 843 20.57 12.56 -31.89
N LEU A 844 21.20 13.19 -32.87
CA LEU A 844 20.73 14.45 -33.43
C LEU A 844 19.86 14.12 -34.64
N LEU A 845 18.61 14.57 -34.66
CA LEU A 845 17.63 14.29 -35.71
C LEU A 845 17.44 15.50 -36.61
N HIS A 846 16.98 15.26 -37.84
CA HIS A 846 16.76 16.28 -38.87
C HIS A 846 17.98 17.19 -39.10
N VAL A 847 19.19 16.61 -39.00
CA VAL A 847 20.44 17.35 -39.15
C VAL A 847 20.66 17.79 -40.60
N ASP A 848 20.01 17.14 -41.54
CA ASP A 848 19.96 17.51 -42.96
C ASP A 848 19.20 18.82 -43.23
N SER A 849 18.34 19.27 -42.32
CA SER A 849 17.76 20.61 -42.37
C SER A 849 18.77 21.71 -42.02
N LEU A 850 19.86 21.34 -41.34
CA LEU A 850 20.96 22.23 -41.03
C LEU A 850 21.98 22.23 -42.17
N ASN A 851 22.37 23.41 -42.66
CA ASN A 851 23.52 23.54 -43.54
C ASN A 851 24.82 23.37 -42.72
N LEU A 852 25.11 22.16 -42.26
CA LEU A 852 26.30 21.86 -41.46
C LEU A 852 27.56 22.31 -42.19
N ILE A 853 28.42 23.05 -41.49
CA ILE A 853 29.70 23.51 -42.02
C ILE A 853 30.65 22.30 -42.02
N THR A 854 30.85 21.68 -43.18
CA THR A 854 31.71 20.49 -43.35
C THR A 854 33.22 20.82 -43.48
N GLU A 855 33.64 22.06 -43.27
CA GLU A 855 35.04 22.47 -43.44
C GLU A 855 35.71 22.85 -42.12
N ASN A 856 36.85 22.19 -41.89
CA ASN A 856 37.80 22.39 -40.79
C ASN A 856 38.23 23.87 -40.69
N PRO A 857 37.97 24.58 -39.57
CA PRO A 857 38.44 25.94 -39.41
C PRO A 857 39.91 25.91 -38.98
N GLU A 858 40.83 25.96 -39.94
CA GLU A 858 42.21 26.42 -39.72
C GLU A 858 42.29 27.92 -39.47
#